data_AF-A0A8S3RCJ6-F1
#
_entry.id   AF-A0A8S3RCJ6-F1
#
_cell.length_a   1.000
_cell.length_b   1.000
_cell.length_c   1.000
_cell.angle_alpha   90.00
_cell.angle_beta   90.00
_cell.angle_gamma   90.00
#
_symmetry.space_group_name_H-M   'P 1'
#
loop_
_entity.id
_entity.type
_entity.pdbx_description
1 polymer ?
#
loop_
_entity_poly.entity_id
_entity_poly.type
_entity_poly.pdbx_seq_one_letter_code
_entity_poly.pdbx_strand_id
1 'polypeptide(L)'
;MKNSRRNVSTTKCLVRQIPNQDFTEPQFEVSIHAGDDRSGIRLYLDVGTVPGGRDVLKASGVPLYFTVTAENDSGQKSKASCDLSTYDITPPGGRIDEDYKTTSNPSVIKASVTVYEDSELVETKVAMGYGKDIWGEQIVPWQDVELDQSNINHITAESDPLNRKVFGMFTSPRTGKLVGPKAGKDSFHHSPGDCARACADLPPTKCMSFNFDSTDGTCELVEAIEGYHFKRSRSGYFSHYERLGVGKTKQFNFDQIQLPHNKIFFVNFLVRNYLGYTSIINTQGVLVDLTTLTTGYIRNASRDTLKHVDCLSLIPEEHRPDWIIRCDGTNPDIKNHRLIVDGPDSKAVFNGLEPMTDLLFTRPNWDGFIDRESGLLGYAIFVGKSVCDDLIHPHYDPHKHLFEVSQWTHTATIYPIPAPYQTLPEYGGPLATTVCHSIPLTVDNSPPLILEIYDIRYDESTFTITAKHNSSDPHSGLAFNDVCLGRTKRDCIEMRWIRFPFDPMITLGRILTDGVPNWLKIRAINKVDLRTTVVADSPIIIDKTGPFSGAVMDGPVHDEDLLYTKYSDRICANWLHFYDPESGIGLYLVSVSSVKQINVTDIANLTEYSRTTHEACVELTPENYLEHGHTYFTTVWAFNGANNQKNVSAISNGVTVDLTEPISGHVVDGNETDFEDIQFSGNAAKVEVQWKDYHDPESTIRQYEVQVQVAQNLTDNYNIIRDFVPFSNTTDSVKWLNFQFQHKDRVKIDLRTTNGAHNSIVNSTDGYVVDLTPPELLYLGDGMVQDKDLEFQVSALYHYELWGKIK
;
A
#
# COMPACT_ATOMS: atom_id res chain seq x y z
N MET A 1 21.60 -22.03 112.97
CA MET A 1 22.80 -21.43 112.33
C MET A 1 22.33 -20.39 111.33
N LYS A 2 22.71 -19.13 111.54
CA LYS A 2 22.43 -17.98 110.67
C LYS A 2 23.18 -18.16 109.35
N ASN A 3 22.47 -18.24 108.23
CA ASN A 3 23.04 -17.94 106.92
C ASN A 3 22.39 -16.65 106.40
N SER A 4 23.00 -15.54 106.80
CA SER A 4 22.83 -14.23 106.16
C SER A 4 23.35 -14.36 104.73
N ARG A 5 22.44 -14.61 103.76
CA ARG A 5 22.73 -14.30 102.36
C ARG A 5 22.77 -12.78 102.26
N ARG A 6 23.97 -12.23 102.06
CA ARG A 6 24.12 -10.85 101.58
C ARG A 6 23.33 -10.75 100.27
N ASN A 7 22.25 -9.98 100.26
CA ASN A 7 21.56 -9.60 99.04
C ASN A 7 22.55 -8.84 98.16
N VAL A 8 22.90 -9.42 97.02
CA VAL A 8 23.70 -8.76 96.00
C VAL A 8 22.81 -7.69 95.38
N SER A 9 23.21 -6.43 95.51
CA SER A 9 22.58 -5.31 94.81
C SER A 9 22.77 -5.52 93.30
N THR A 10 21.67 -5.65 92.56
CA THR A 10 21.67 -5.70 91.09
C THR A 10 20.92 -4.49 90.54
N THR A 11 21.40 -3.94 89.43
CA THR A 11 20.77 -2.82 88.71
C THR A 11 19.87 -3.29 87.55
N LYS A 12 19.56 -4.59 87.49
CA LYS A 12 18.81 -5.23 86.39
C LYS A 12 17.44 -5.72 86.87
N CYS A 13 16.38 -5.37 86.14
CA CYS A 13 15.06 -5.99 86.27
C CYS A 13 14.81 -7.02 85.15
N LEU A 14 13.70 -7.77 85.23
CA LEU A 14 13.22 -8.65 84.16
C LEU A 14 11.91 -8.09 83.65
N VAL A 15 11.73 -8.07 82.32
CA VAL A 15 10.47 -7.67 81.70
C VAL A 15 10.05 -8.69 80.64
N ARG A 16 8.75 -9.02 80.59
CA ARG A 16 8.15 -9.83 79.52
C ARG A 16 6.75 -9.33 79.18
N GLN A 17 6.33 -9.55 77.93
CA GLN A 17 4.95 -9.32 77.51
C GLN A 17 4.07 -10.48 77.98
N ILE A 18 2.87 -10.16 78.49
CA ILE A 18 1.91 -11.16 79.00
C ILE A 18 1.07 -11.70 77.83
N PRO A 19 0.97 -13.03 77.65
CA PRO A 19 0.14 -13.63 76.61
C PRO A 19 -1.37 -13.55 76.93
N ASN A 20 -2.21 -13.72 75.90
CA ASN A 20 -3.68 -13.67 75.91
C ASN A 20 -4.28 -12.33 76.37
N GLN A 21 -3.58 -11.22 76.10
CA GLN A 21 -4.12 -9.86 76.28
C GLN A 21 -4.67 -9.34 74.95
N ASP A 22 -5.40 -8.22 74.96
CA ASP A 22 -5.80 -7.55 73.71
C ASP A 22 -4.56 -6.88 73.08
N PHE A 23 -4.37 -7.03 71.77
CA PHE A 23 -3.24 -6.43 71.06
C PHE A 23 -3.28 -4.89 71.05
N THR A 24 -4.45 -4.29 71.26
CA THR A 24 -4.61 -2.83 71.39
C THR A 24 -4.22 -2.30 72.78
N GLU A 25 -4.14 -3.18 73.78
CA GLU A 25 -3.81 -2.92 75.19
C GLU A 25 -2.78 -3.95 75.72
N PRO A 26 -1.53 -3.94 75.22
CA PRO A 26 -0.52 -4.89 75.66
C PRO A 26 -0.17 -4.67 77.14
N GLN A 27 -0.03 -5.78 77.87
CA GLN A 27 0.43 -5.75 79.26
C GLN A 27 1.83 -6.35 79.40
N PHE A 28 2.62 -5.75 80.29
CA PHE A 28 4.00 -6.14 80.55
C PHE A 28 4.16 -6.48 82.03
N GLU A 29 4.81 -7.60 82.32
CA GLU A 29 5.18 -7.98 83.68
C GLU A 29 6.63 -7.55 83.94
N VAL A 30 6.82 -6.61 84.87
CA VAL A 30 8.15 -6.18 85.33
C VAL A 30 8.43 -6.81 86.68
N SER A 31 9.42 -7.69 86.74
CA SER A 31 9.86 -8.36 87.96
C SER A 31 11.13 -7.73 88.50
N ILE A 32 11.07 -7.21 89.72
CA ILE A 32 12.20 -6.61 90.44
C ILE A 32 12.14 -6.97 91.92
N HIS A 33 13.30 -7.20 92.52
CA HIS A 33 13.43 -7.42 93.95
C HIS A 33 14.19 -6.25 94.58
N ALA A 34 13.49 -5.47 95.39
CA ALA A 34 14.04 -4.33 96.12
C ALA A 34 13.77 -4.49 97.63
N GLY A 35 14.77 -4.20 98.46
CA GLY A 35 14.70 -4.34 99.92
C GLY A 35 15.57 -3.30 100.62
N ASP A 36 15.11 -2.79 101.75
CA ASP A 36 15.80 -1.87 102.66
C ASP A 36 15.75 -2.54 104.06
N ASP A 37 16.84 -2.47 104.82
CA ASP A 37 16.97 -3.18 106.09
C ASP A 37 16.19 -2.52 107.24
N ARG A 38 15.73 -1.26 107.08
CA ARG A 38 15.06 -0.50 108.15
C ARG A 38 13.85 0.34 107.73
N SER A 39 13.62 0.57 106.44
CA SER A 39 12.51 1.39 105.92
C SER A 39 11.58 0.65 104.98
N GLY A 40 10.37 1.18 104.81
CA GLY A 40 9.52 0.81 103.68
C GLY A 40 10.10 1.32 102.36
N ILE A 41 9.82 0.62 101.27
CA ILE A 41 10.21 1.04 99.91
C ILE A 41 8.97 1.33 99.09
N ARG A 42 8.97 2.45 98.38
CA ARG A 42 8.01 2.76 97.30
C ARG A 42 8.70 2.55 95.96
N LEU A 43 8.02 1.86 95.04
CA LEU A 43 8.51 1.63 93.68
C LEU A 43 7.76 2.55 92.71
N TYR A 44 8.52 3.23 91.87
CA TYR A 44 8.01 4.03 90.75
C TYR A 44 8.50 3.41 89.45
N LEU A 45 7.61 3.21 88.49
CA LEU A 45 7.95 2.68 87.17
C LEU A 45 7.85 3.80 86.13
N ASP A 46 8.96 4.03 85.43
CA ASP A 46 9.03 4.89 84.25
C ASP A 46 9.26 4.02 83.01
N VAL A 47 8.50 4.24 81.95
CA VAL A 47 8.62 3.50 80.67
C VAL A 47 8.82 4.50 79.54
N GLY A 48 9.80 4.25 78.67
CA GLY A 48 10.09 5.09 77.52
C GLY A 48 10.83 4.36 76.40
N THR A 49 10.99 5.02 75.26
CA THR A 49 11.72 4.49 74.10
C THR A 49 13.25 4.65 74.21
N VAL A 50 13.69 5.37 75.24
CA VAL A 50 15.09 5.54 75.63
C VAL A 50 15.27 5.22 77.13
N PRO A 51 16.49 4.81 77.57
CA PRO A 51 16.75 4.55 78.98
C PRO A 51 16.37 5.73 79.90
N GLY A 52 15.42 5.51 80.82
CA GLY A 52 14.91 6.54 81.74
C GLY A 52 13.89 7.52 81.16
N GLY A 53 13.45 7.31 79.91
CA GLY A 53 12.38 8.07 79.26
C GLY A 53 10.99 7.83 79.86
N ARG A 54 10.04 8.70 79.51
CA ARG A 54 8.62 8.64 79.89
C ARG A 54 7.68 8.81 78.68
N ASP A 55 8.19 8.54 77.49
CA ASP A 55 7.67 8.93 76.19
C ASP A 55 6.94 7.77 75.49
N VAL A 56 5.91 7.21 76.12
CA VAL A 56 5.17 6.12 75.47
C VAL A 56 4.13 6.68 74.48
N LEU A 57 4.46 6.62 73.19
CA LEU A 57 3.50 6.66 72.07
C LEU A 57 3.43 5.25 71.45
N LYS A 58 2.22 4.76 71.17
CA LYS A 58 1.96 3.40 70.63
C LYS A 58 2.71 3.17 69.29
N ALA A 59 3.88 2.54 69.32
CA ALA A 59 4.64 2.18 68.12
C ALA A 59 5.27 0.78 68.27
N SER A 60 4.76 -0.19 67.50
CA SER A 60 5.29 -1.56 67.43
C SER A 60 6.76 -1.58 66.99
N GLY A 61 7.55 -2.53 67.51
CA GLY A 61 8.95 -2.72 67.08
C GLY A 61 9.96 -1.69 67.59
N VAL A 62 9.55 -0.78 68.48
CA VAL A 62 10.47 0.13 69.19
C VAL A 62 10.89 -0.51 70.51
N PRO A 63 12.20 -0.55 70.85
CA PRO A 63 12.64 -1.07 72.14
C PRO A 63 12.07 -0.23 73.29
N LEU A 64 11.52 -0.91 74.29
CA LEU A 64 10.97 -0.27 75.49
C LEU A 64 11.94 -0.45 76.67
N TYR A 65 12.24 0.65 77.34
CA TYR A 65 13.07 0.67 78.54
C TYR A 65 12.21 0.92 79.77
N PHE A 66 12.23 -0.03 80.70
CA PHE A 66 11.53 -0.01 81.96
C PHE A 66 12.54 0.38 83.05
N THR A 67 12.35 1.54 83.67
CA THR A 67 13.20 2.02 84.77
C THR A 67 12.40 2.05 86.06
N VAL A 68 12.73 1.13 86.97
CA VAL A 68 12.14 1.10 88.30
C VAL A 68 13.01 1.91 89.25
N THR A 69 12.42 2.94 89.86
CA THR A 69 13.04 3.73 90.92
C THR A 69 12.47 3.29 92.27
N ALA A 70 13.30 2.75 93.14
CA ALA A 70 12.96 2.44 94.52
C ALA A 70 13.34 3.61 95.43
N GLU A 71 12.39 4.13 96.22
CA GLU A 71 12.56 5.23 97.15
C GLU A 71 12.26 4.76 98.58
N ASN A 72 13.18 5.00 99.51
CA ASN A 72 12.94 4.72 100.93
C ASN A 72 12.26 5.90 101.64
N ASP A 73 11.83 5.70 102.89
CA ASP A 73 11.10 6.73 103.67
C ASP A 73 11.90 8.03 103.92
N SER A 74 13.23 7.99 103.75
CA SER A 74 14.12 9.16 103.85
C SER A 74 14.34 9.87 102.50
N GLY A 75 13.66 9.44 101.43
CA GLY A 75 13.74 10.02 100.09
C GLY A 75 14.96 9.61 99.27
N GLN A 76 15.76 8.63 99.72
CA GLN A 76 16.90 8.11 98.95
C GLN A 76 16.41 7.16 97.85
N LYS A 77 16.99 7.29 96.65
CA LYS A 77 16.54 6.60 95.44
C LYS A 77 17.59 5.65 94.89
N SER A 78 17.18 4.44 94.52
CA SER A 78 17.96 3.51 93.69
C SER A 78 17.20 3.18 92.41
N LYS A 79 17.91 2.92 91.31
CA LYS A 79 17.30 2.63 90.01
C LYS A 79 17.78 1.29 89.48
N ALA A 80 16.85 0.53 88.91
CA ALA A 80 17.15 -0.61 88.06
C ALA A 80 16.46 -0.42 86.70
N SER A 81 17.14 -0.79 85.64
CA SER A 81 16.59 -0.69 84.28
C SER A 81 16.64 -2.05 83.61
N CYS A 82 15.60 -2.33 82.82
CA CYS A 82 15.51 -3.46 81.92
C CYS A 82 14.91 -3.00 80.61
N ASP A 83 15.30 -3.68 79.55
CA ASP A 83 14.87 -3.41 78.20
C ASP A 83 14.10 -4.59 77.63
N LEU A 84 13.11 -4.28 76.80
CA LEU A 84 12.44 -5.21 75.93
C LEU A 84 12.79 -4.78 74.49
N SER A 85 13.69 -5.53 73.84
CA SER A 85 14.26 -5.16 72.54
C SER A 85 13.20 -4.94 71.46
N THR A 86 12.13 -5.73 71.50
CA THR A 86 10.94 -5.62 70.64
C THR A 86 9.72 -6.14 71.40
N TYR A 87 8.54 -5.62 71.08
CA TYR A 87 7.26 -6.13 71.55
C TYR A 87 6.29 -6.20 70.39
N ASP A 88 5.37 -7.17 70.43
CA ASP A 88 4.47 -7.46 69.32
C ASP A 88 3.03 -7.06 69.69
N ILE A 89 2.44 -6.21 68.85
CA ILE A 89 1.04 -5.75 68.95
C ILE A 89 0.28 -5.98 67.66
N THR A 90 0.82 -6.82 66.78
CA THR A 90 0.22 -7.12 65.48
C THR A 90 -0.33 -8.54 65.52
N PRO A 91 -1.62 -8.76 65.24
CA PRO A 91 -2.13 -10.11 65.04
C PRO A 91 -1.37 -10.80 63.89
N PRO A 92 -1.20 -12.13 63.94
CA PRO A 92 -0.50 -12.86 62.90
C PRO A 92 -1.13 -12.58 61.54
N GLY A 93 -0.30 -12.08 60.63
CA GLY A 93 -0.69 -11.71 59.28
C GLY A 93 -0.38 -12.81 58.27
N GLY A 94 -0.94 -12.70 57.09
CA GLY A 94 -0.65 -13.64 56.02
C GLY A 94 -1.58 -13.47 54.83
N ARG A 95 -1.42 -14.40 53.90
CA ARG A 95 -2.14 -14.46 52.64
C ARG A 95 -2.45 -15.92 52.35
N ILE A 96 -3.67 -16.20 51.91
CA ILE A 96 -3.98 -17.47 51.26
C ILE A 96 -4.57 -17.16 49.90
N ASP A 97 -3.96 -17.72 48.86
CA ASP A 97 -4.40 -17.57 47.48
C ASP A 97 -5.00 -18.89 47.01
N GLU A 98 -6.11 -18.80 46.28
CA GLU A 98 -6.51 -19.89 45.40
C GLU A 98 -5.54 -20.01 44.21
N ASP A 99 -5.19 -21.24 43.83
CA ASP A 99 -4.31 -21.49 42.68
C ASP A 99 -5.01 -21.17 41.35
N TYR A 100 -6.34 -21.25 41.34
CA TYR A 100 -7.21 -20.90 40.22
C TYR A 100 -8.53 -20.34 40.74
N LYS A 101 -9.08 -19.35 40.03
CA LYS A 101 -10.37 -18.73 40.36
C LYS A 101 -11.56 -19.61 40.03
N THR A 102 -11.41 -20.46 39.01
CA THR A 102 -12.41 -21.39 38.51
C THR A 102 -11.79 -22.77 38.34
N THR A 103 -12.56 -23.83 38.54
CA THR A 103 -12.12 -25.21 38.30
C THR A 103 -13.18 -25.99 37.55
N SER A 104 -12.73 -26.81 36.59
CA SER A 104 -13.56 -27.82 35.94
C SER A 104 -13.32 -29.22 36.47
N ASN A 105 -12.46 -29.36 37.49
CA ASN A 105 -12.24 -30.63 38.15
C ASN A 105 -13.21 -30.71 39.34
N PRO A 106 -14.14 -31.69 39.36
CA PRO A 106 -15.16 -31.84 40.39
C PRO A 106 -14.61 -32.40 41.70
N SER A 107 -13.30 -32.61 41.82
CA SER A 107 -12.70 -33.25 42.98
C SER A 107 -11.42 -32.63 43.50
N VAL A 108 -10.95 -31.53 42.90
CA VAL A 108 -9.66 -30.93 43.26
C VAL A 108 -9.79 -29.42 43.48
N ILE A 109 -9.36 -28.96 44.66
CA ILE A 109 -9.11 -27.56 44.97
C ILE A 109 -7.68 -27.43 45.52
N LYS A 110 -6.91 -26.49 44.96
CA LYS A 110 -5.57 -26.16 45.45
C LYS A 110 -5.53 -24.71 45.95
N ALA A 111 -4.80 -24.49 47.04
CA ALA A 111 -4.57 -23.17 47.60
C ALA A 111 -3.19 -23.08 48.24
N SER A 112 -2.59 -21.90 48.24
CA SER A 112 -1.25 -21.65 48.77
C SER A 112 -1.32 -20.59 49.87
N VAL A 113 -0.78 -20.89 51.06
CA VAL A 113 -0.72 -19.96 52.20
C VAL A 113 0.70 -19.48 52.43
N THR A 114 0.84 -18.20 52.77
CA THR A 114 2.07 -17.56 53.22
C THR A 114 1.76 -16.76 54.48
N VAL A 115 2.43 -17.06 55.59
CA VAL A 115 2.22 -16.37 56.89
C VAL A 115 3.37 -15.40 57.14
N TYR A 116 3.06 -14.14 57.46
CA TYR A 116 4.03 -13.12 57.87
C TYR A 116 3.90 -12.93 59.38
N GLU A 117 4.78 -13.58 60.13
CA GLU A 117 4.80 -13.47 61.60
C GLU A 117 6.22 -13.74 62.11
N ASP A 118 6.74 -12.79 62.90
CA ASP A 118 8.06 -12.86 63.51
C ASP A 118 8.01 -13.56 64.87
N SER A 119 6.83 -13.57 65.51
CA SER A 119 6.55 -14.34 66.73
C SER A 119 6.46 -15.86 66.46
N GLU A 120 6.76 -16.67 67.48
CA GLU A 120 6.55 -18.11 67.42
C GLU A 120 5.06 -18.44 67.25
N LEU A 121 4.75 -19.37 66.34
CA LEU A 121 3.39 -19.86 66.09
C LEU A 121 3.07 -21.03 67.01
N VAL A 122 1.88 -21.03 67.60
CA VAL A 122 1.42 -22.08 68.52
C VAL A 122 0.36 -22.97 67.89
N GLU A 123 -0.49 -22.43 67.02
CA GLU A 123 -1.56 -23.20 66.39
C GLU A 123 -1.81 -22.68 64.97
N THR A 124 -1.83 -23.61 64.02
CA THR A 124 -2.11 -23.34 62.61
C THR A 124 -3.02 -24.44 62.07
N LYS A 125 -4.17 -24.04 61.51
CA LYS A 125 -5.20 -24.97 61.02
C LYS A 125 -5.72 -24.55 59.64
N VAL A 126 -6.14 -25.52 58.83
CA VAL A 126 -6.78 -25.28 57.53
C VAL A 126 -8.14 -25.97 57.45
N ALA A 127 -9.11 -25.34 56.81
CA ALA A 127 -10.43 -25.90 56.49
C ALA A 127 -10.89 -25.44 55.11
N MET A 128 -11.85 -26.16 54.52
CA MET A 128 -12.44 -25.81 53.23
C MET A 128 -13.96 -25.95 53.27
N GLY A 129 -14.69 -24.98 52.74
CA GLY A 129 -16.14 -24.94 52.84
C GLY A 129 -16.83 -23.93 51.91
N TYR A 130 -18.15 -23.79 52.06
CA TYR A 130 -18.96 -22.82 51.31
C TYR A 130 -18.89 -21.40 51.88
N GLY A 131 -18.39 -21.24 53.10
CA GLY A 131 -18.35 -19.97 53.83
C GLY A 131 -16.95 -19.58 54.28
N LYS A 132 -16.79 -18.29 54.54
CA LYS A 132 -15.58 -17.71 55.14
C LYS A 132 -15.60 -17.84 56.66
N ASP A 133 -14.42 -17.72 57.25
CA ASP A 133 -14.18 -17.65 58.69
C ASP A 133 -14.50 -18.96 59.45
N ILE A 134 -14.38 -18.91 60.78
CA ILE A 134 -14.52 -20.08 61.66
C ILE A 134 -15.91 -20.74 61.59
N TRP A 135 -16.94 -19.98 61.20
CA TRP A 135 -18.33 -20.41 61.09
C TRP A 135 -18.75 -20.80 59.67
N GLY A 136 -17.83 -20.79 58.70
CA GLY A 136 -18.12 -21.27 57.35
C GLY A 136 -18.62 -22.72 57.37
N GLU A 137 -19.57 -23.06 56.51
CA GLU A 137 -20.03 -24.44 56.33
C GLU A 137 -18.89 -25.28 55.74
N GLN A 138 -18.17 -26.01 56.61
CA GLN A 138 -16.96 -26.74 56.24
C GLN A 138 -17.31 -28.10 55.63
N ILE A 139 -16.75 -28.38 54.47
CA ILE A 139 -16.74 -29.71 53.82
C ILE A 139 -15.53 -30.50 54.30
N VAL A 140 -14.37 -29.85 54.32
CA VAL A 140 -13.17 -30.37 54.95
C VAL A 140 -13.06 -29.71 56.31
N PRO A 141 -13.18 -30.48 57.42
CA PRO A 141 -13.10 -29.92 58.77
C PRO A 141 -11.70 -29.34 59.04
N TRP A 142 -11.59 -28.51 60.07
CA TRP A 142 -10.32 -27.94 60.50
C TRP A 142 -9.28 -29.02 60.81
N GLN A 143 -8.17 -28.99 60.08
CA GLN A 143 -7.02 -29.89 60.23
C GLN A 143 -5.81 -29.11 60.73
N ASP A 144 -5.05 -29.69 61.65
CA ASP A 144 -3.78 -29.12 62.12
C ASP A 144 -2.72 -29.17 61.01
N VAL A 145 -1.98 -28.08 60.85
CA VAL A 145 -0.98 -27.90 59.80
C VAL A 145 0.33 -27.42 60.38
N GLU A 146 1.41 -28.17 60.17
CA GLU A 146 2.76 -27.67 60.44
C GLU A 146 3.31 -26.88 59.24
N LEU A 147 3.77 -25.66 59.47
CA LEU A 147 4.38 -24.79 58.44
C LEU A 147 5.91 -24.96 58.32
N ASP A 148 6.57 -25.52 59.35
CA ASP A 148 8.03 -25.58 59.45
C ASP A 148 8.67 -26.85 58.83
N GLN A 149 7.94 -27.59 58.01
CA GLN A 149 8.49 -28.77 57.32
C GLN A 149 8.63 -28.53 55.82
N SER A 150 9.87 -28.48 55.34
CA SER A 150 10.17 -28.97 54.00
C SER A 150 11.49 -29.74 54.01
N ASN A 151 11.39 -31.06 53.92
CA ASN A 151 12.49 -31.88 53.42
C ASN A 151 12.67 -31.51 51.93
N ILE A 152 13.47 -30.46 51.66
CA ILE A 152 13.85 -30.12 50.29
C ILE A 152 14.91 -31.13 49.86
N ASN A 153 14.47 -32.24 49.29
CA ASN A 153 15.39 -33.13 48.57
C ASN A 153 15.95 -32.35 47.37
N HIS A 154 17.27 -32.26 47.25
CA HIS A 154 17.92 -31.69 46.07
C HIS A 154 17.52 -32.50 44.83
N ILE A 155 16.82 -31.88 43.87
CA ILE A 155 16.42 -32.51 42.60
C ILE A 155 17.46 -32.13 41.54
N THR A 156 18.11 -33.12 40.95
CA THR A 156 19.12 -32.93 39.90
C THR A 156 18.49 -33.01 38.50
N ALA A 157 19.13 -32.36 37.51
CA ALA A 157 18.64 -32.34 36.12
C ALA A 157 18.45 -33.74 35.51
N GLU A 158 19.26 -34.74 35.90
CA GLU A 158 19.13 -36.13 35.46
C GLU A 158 17.88 -36.84 36.01
N SER A 159 17.36 -36.39 37.17
CA SER A 159 16.22 -37.02 37.87
C SER A 159 14.85 -36.44 37.50
N ASP A 160 14.84 -35.35 36.73
CA ASP A 160 13.63 -34.60 36.33
C ASP A 160 13.81 -33.89 34.96
N PRO A 161 13.97 -34.61 33.85
CA PRO A 161 14.27 -34.00 32.55
C PRO A 161 13.19 -33.02 32.04
N LEU A 162 11.95 -33.14 32.52
CA LEU A 162 10.82 -32.28 32.14
C LEU A 162 10.53 -31.13 33.12
N ASN A 163 11.42 -30.89 34.10
CA ASN A 163 11.26 -29.88 35.16
C ASN A 163 9.98 -30.02 36.02
N ARG A 164 9.25 -31.14 35.95
CA ARG A 164 7.93 -31.27 36.61
C ARG A 164 8.05 -31.35 38.13
N LYS A 165 9.08 -32.03 38.63
CA LYS A 165 9.31 -32.17 40.08
C LYS A 165 9.89 -30.91 40.68
N VAL A 166 10.79 -30.22 39.97
CA VAL A 166 11.35 -28.92 40.39
C VAL A 166 10.27 -27.84 40.40
N PHE A 167 9.39 -27.83 39.40
CA PHE A 167 8.27 -26.90 39.34
C PHE A 167 7.30 -27.09 40.51
N GLY A 168 7.12 -28.32 41.00
CA GLY A 168 6.37 -28.62 42.22
C GLY A 168 6.98 -28.09 43.53
N MET A 169 8.17 -27.49 43.50
CA MET A 169 8.73 -26.74 44.63
C MET A 169 8.21 -25.30 44.72
N PHE A 170 7.40 -24.86 43.77
CA PHE A 170 6.88 -23.49 43.68
C PHE A 170 5.36 -23.48 43.74
N THR A 171 4.79 -22.34 44.15
CA THR A 171 3.35 -22.09 44.10
C THR A 171 2.84 -22.11 42.67
N SER A 172 1.53 -22.32 42.50
CA SER A 172 0.87 -22.09 41.21
C SER A 172 1.07 -20.64 40.70
N PRO A 173 1.03 -20.42 39.37
CA PRO A 173 1.31 -19.12 38.76
C PRO A 173 0.31 -18.06 39.21
N ARG A 174 0.83 -16.89 39.55
CA ARG A 174 0.01 -15.73 39.89
C ARG A 174 0.23 -14.62 38.88
N THR A 175 -0.84 -14.08 38.30
CA THR A 175 -0.78 -13.05 37.24
C THR A 175 -0.17 -11.74 37.75
N GLY A 176 0.86 -11.26 37.08
CA GLY A 176 1.60 -10.04 37.40
C GLY A 176 3.06 -10.32 37.76
N LYS A 177 3.83 -9.25 37.89
CA LYS A 177 5.26 -9.24 38.15
C LYS A 177 5.54 -8.71 39.57
N LEU A 178 6.32 -9.43 40.36
CA LEU A 178 6.84 -8.93 41.64
C LEU A 178 8.09 -8.09 41.38
N VAL A 179 8.09 -6.84 41.83
CA VAL A 179 9.26 -5.95 41.73
C VAL A 179 10.01 -5.99 43.06
N GLY A 180 11.18 -6.62 43.07
CA GLY A 180 12.03 -6.76 44.24
C GLY A 180 13.51 -6.91 43.87
N PRO A 181 14.42 -7.09 44.85
CA PRO A 181 15.83 -7.35 44.61
C PRO A 181 16.00 -8.59 43.73
N LYS A 182 16.81 -8.49 42.66
CA LYS A 182 17.03 -9.59 41.73
C LYS A 182 18.13 -10.53 42.25
N ALA A 183 17.89 -11.83 42.16
CA ALA A 183 18.83 -12.88 42.55
C ALA A 183 19.97 -13.07 41.53
N GLY A 184 19.82 -12.50 40.33
CA GLY A 184 20.73 -12.62 39.20
C GLY A 184 20.34 -11.70 38.04
N LYS A 185 21.01 -11.89 36.88
CA LYS A 185 20.61 -11.23 35.63
C LYS A 185 19.40 -11.94 35.04
N ASP A 186 18.59 -11.19 34.28
CA ASP A 186 17.46 -11.73 33.55
C ASP A 186 17.96 -12.74 32.50
N SER A 187 17.25 -13.85 32.36
CA SER A 187 17.53 -14.92 31.42
C SER A 187 16.31 -15.20 30.54
N PHE A 188 16.52 -15.93 29.45
CA PHE A 188 15.43 -16.32 28.54
C PHE A 188 15.27 -17.84 28.57
N HIS A 189 14.05 -18.29 28.81
CA HIS A 189 13.70 -19.70 28.97
C HIS A 189 12.44 -20.06 28.19
N HIS A 190 12.37 -21.30 27.70
CA HIS A 190 11.23 -21.77 26.89
C HIS A 190 10.01 -22.12 27.75
N SER A 191 10.22 -22.42 29.02
CA SER A 191 9.15 -22.77 29.95
C SER A 191 9.35 -22.18 31.34
N PRO A 192 8.26 -21.97 32.10
CA PRO A 192 8.33 -21.63 33.52
C PRO A 192 9.12 -22.66 34.33
N GLY A 193 9.12 -23.94 33.90
CA GLY A 193 9.87 -25.01 34.57
C GLY A 193 11.38 -24.82 34.48
N ASP A 194 11.89 -24.31 33.37
CA ASP A 194 13.32 -23.99 33.21
C ASP A 194 13.71 -22.80 34.10
N CYS A 195 12.83 -21.81 34.23
CA CYS A 195 13.01 -20.66 35.13
C CYS A 195 12.98 -21.11 36.61
N ALA A 196 12.06 -22.03 36.96
CA ALA A 196 12.00 -22.65 38.28
C ALA A 196 13.28 -23.43 38.63
N ARG A 197 13.87 -24.13 37.66
CA ARG A 197 15.17 -24.80 37.84
C ARG A 197 16.30 -23.80 38.11
N ALA A 198 16.38 -22.73 37.33
CA ALA A 198 17.37 -21.67 37.56
C ALA A 198 17.23 -21.06 38.96
N CYS A 199 16.01 -20.93 39.49
CA CYS A 199 15.78 -20.50 40.87
C CYS A 199 16.15 -21.58 41.91
N ALA A 200 15.80 -22.84 41.66
CA ALA A 200 16.05 -23.95 42.59
C ALA A 200 17.54 -24.26 42.77
N ASP A 201 18.35 -24.02 41.74
CA ASP A 201 19.82 -24.15 41.77
C ASP A 201 20.49 -23.10 42.68
N LEU A 202 19.80 -22.01 43.01
CA LEU A 202 20.25 -21.01 43.99
C LEU A 202 19.79 -21.37 45.41
N PRO A 203 20.56 -20.95 46.45
CA PRO A 203 20.14 -21.11 47.84
C PRO A 203 18.73 -20.55 48.07
N PRO A 204 17.90 -21.17 48.93
CA PRO A 204 16.53 -20.70 49.20
C PRO A 204 16.43 -19.26 49.69
N THR A 205 17.47 -18.75 50.36
CA THR A 205 17.56 -17.35 50.79
C THR A 205 17.95 -16.38 49.68
N LYS A 206 18.51 -16.90 48.58
CA LYS A 206 18.97 -16.12 47.43
C LYS A 206 17.96 -16.13 46.28
N CYS A 207 17.18 -17.19 46.09
CA CYS A 207 16.05 -17.18 45.17
C CYS A 207 14.80 -17.66 45.89
N MET A 208 13.95 -16.69 46.25
CA MET A 208 12.71 -16.93 47.00
C MET A 208 11.50 -17.01 46.05
N SER A 209 11.58 -16.38 44.88
CA SER A 209 10.53 -16.40 43.87
C SER A 209 11.09 -16.07 42.48
N PHE A 210 10.27 -16.20 41.44
CA PHE A 210 10.63 -15.75 40.09
C PHE A 210 9.43 -15.19 39.33
N ASN A 211 9.70 -14.32 38.36
CA ASN A 211 8.75 -13.85 37.36
C ASN A 211 9.08 -14.51 36.01
N PHE A 212 8.07 -14.96 35.29
CA PHE A 212 8.21 -15.50 33.94
C PHE A 212 7.23 -14.80 32.99
N ASP A 213 7.72 -14.20 31.91
CA ASP A 213 6.89 -13.67 30.83
C ASP A 213 6.62 -14.79 29.83
N SER A 214 5.33 -15.10 29.66
CA SER A 214 4.91 -16.17 28.77
C SER A 214 4.97 -15.77 27.28
N THR A 215 5.20 -14.51 26.93
CA THR A 215 5.25 -14.08 25.52
C THR A 215 6.64 -14.22 24.89
N ASP A 216 7.68 -13.78 25.59
CA ASP A 216 9.06 -13.76 25.08
C ASP A 216 10.01 -14.69 25.87
N GLY A 217 9.50 -15.36 26.90
CA GLY A 217 10.28 -16.29 27.73
C GLY A 217 11.19 -15.61 28.75
N THR A 218 11.03 -14.31 29.00
CA THR A 218 11.83 -13.58 29.99
C THR A 218 11.63 -14.17 31.39
N CYS A 219 12.73 -14.57 32.04
CA CYS A 219 12.76 -15.11 33.39
C CYS A 219 13.56 -14.17 34.30
N GLU A 220 12.94 -13.75 35.40
CA GLU A 220 13.56 -12.92 36.41
C GLU A 220 13.54 -13.62 37.77
N LEU A 221 14.71 -13.90 38.31
CA LEU A 221 14.84 -14.51 39.64
C LEU A 221 14.86 -13.42 40.72
N VAL A 222 14.08 -13.59 41.79
CA VAL A 222 13.81 -12.55 42.80
C VAL A 222 14.13 -13.06 44.21
N GLU A 223 14.81 -12.23 44.99
CA GLU A 223 15.21 -12.49 46.39
C GLU A 223 14.12 -12.10 47.41
N ALA A 224 12.86 -12.04 46.98
CA ALA A 224 11.74 -11.58 47.78
C ALA A 224 10.48 -12.38 47.44
N ILE A 225 9.53 -12.40 48.37
CA ILE A 225 8.15 -12.87 48.15
C ILE A 225 7.19 -11.69 48.27
N GLU A 226 5.97 -11.84 47.74
CA GLU A 226 4.95 -10.82 47.92
C GLU A 226 4.63 -10.65 49.42
N GLY A 227 4.47 -9.43 49.90
CA GLY A 227 4.28 -9.15 51.33
C GLY A 227 4.16 -7.65 51.62
N TYR A 228 4.48 -7.24 52.85
CA TYR A 228 4.37 -5.82 53.26
C TYR A 228 5.30 -4.90 52.45
N HIS A 229 6.51 -5.38 52.13
CA HIS A 229 7.54 -4.59 51.45
C HIS A 229 7.52 -4.68 49.93
N PHE A 230 6.97 -5.76 49.36
CA PHE A 230 6.98 -6.03 47.93
C PHE A 230 5.59 -6.44 47.46
N LYS A 231 5.05 -5.74 46.48
CA LYS A 231 3.72 -6.01 45.92
C LYS A 231 3.83 -6.32 44.44
N ARG A 232 2.97 -7.20 43.93
CA ARG A 232 2.92 -7.48 42.50
C ARG A 232 2.21 -6.36 41.75
N SER A 233 2.79 -5.99 40.62
CA SER A 233 2.18 -5.08 39.66
C SER A 233 1.73 -5.85 38.43
N ARG A 234 0.57 -5.51 37.88
CA ARG A 234 0.16 -6.04 36.57
C ARG A 234 0.93 -5.31 35.48
N SER A 235 1.88 -6.01 34.89
CA SER A 235 2.72 -5.53 33.79
C SER A 235 2.97 -6.71 32.85
N GLY A 236 2.57 -6.60 31.58
CA GLY A 236 2.74 -7.67 30.58
C GLY A 236 2.00 -8.97 30.91
N TYR A 237 2.43 -10.07 30.30
CA TYR A 237 1.93 -11.43 30.55
C TYR A 237 2.78 -12.18 31.59
N PHE A 238 3.39 -11.44 32.51
CA PHE A 238 4.19 -12.02 33.58
C PHE A 238 3.33 -12.87 34.52
N SER A 239 3.84 -14.06 34.83
CA SER A 239 3.37 -14.93 35.91
C SER A 239 4.44 -15.03 36.98
N HIS A 240 4.03 -14.90 38.23
CA HIS A 240 4.91 -14.91 39.38
C HIS A 240 4.72 -16.16 40.24
N TYR A 241 5.83 -16.75 40.68
CA TYR A 241 5.89 -18.03 41.37
C TYR A 241 6.75 -17.91 42.64
N GLU A 242 6.23 -18.34 43.79
CA GLU A 242 6.95 -18.31 45.07
C GLU A 242 7.47 -19.69 45.44
N ARG A 243 8.65 -19.79 46.04
CA ARG A 243 9.25 -21.05 46.47
C ARG A 243 8.56 -21.55 47.75
N LEU A 244 8.05 -22.77 47.72
CA LEU A 244 7.44 -23.43 48.87
C LEU A 244 8.50 -23.72 49.95
N GLY A 245 8.12 -23.61 51.23
CA GLY A 245 9.02 -23.84 52.36
C GLY A 245 9.97 -22.68 52.69
N VAL A 246 9.97 -21.59 51.92
CA VAL A 246 10.70 -20.34 52.24
C VAL A 246 9.70 -19.33 52.80
N GLY A 247 9.91 -18.91 54.06
CA GLY A 247 9.03 -17.95 54.75
C GLY A 247 7.62 -18.50 54.99
N LYS A 248 7.45 -19.37 56.01
CA LYS A 248 6.17 -19.94 56.50
C LYS A 248 5.11 -20.13 55.38
N THR A 249 5.52 -20.73 54.26
CA THR A 249 4.71 -20.89 53.03
C THR A 249 4.44 -22.36 52.76
N LYS A 250 3.17 -22.72 52.52
CA LYS A 250 2.72 -24.09 52.27
C LYS A 250 1.57 -24.13 51.26
N GLN A 251 1.57 -25.15 50.39
CA GLN A 251 0.47 -25.41 49.46
C GLN A 251 -0.40 -26.56 49.99
N PHE A 252 -1.71 -26.44 49.80
CA PHE A 252 -2.72 -27.43 50.12
C PHE A 252 -3.32 -27.97 48.84
N ASN A 253 -3.43 -29.29 48.76
CA ASN A 253 -4.14 -29.98 47.70
C ASN A 253 -5.28 -30.77 48.34
N PHE A 254 -6.51 -30.33 48.10
CA PHE A 254 -7.72 -30.99 48.57
C PHE A 254 -8.24 -31.87 47.44
N ASP A 255 -7.92 -33.16 47.51
CA ASP A 255 -8.34 -34.18 46.55
C ASP A 255 -9.48 -35.06 47.08
N GLN A 256 -10.13 -35.80 46.18
CA GLN A 256 -11.22 -36.74 46.49
C GLN A 256 -12.49 -36.10 47.09
N ILE A 257 -12.76 -34.84 46.75
CA ILE A 257 -13.94 -34.11 47.22
C ILE A 257 -15.06 -34.18 46.17
N GLN A 258 -16.31 -33.97 46.59
CA GLN A 258 -17.42 -33.76 45.67
C GLN A 258 -17.71 -32.26 45.56
N LEU A 259 -17.34 -31.69 44.42
CA LEU A 259 -17.55 -30.28 44.11
C LEU A 259 -18.75 -30.14 43.17
N PRO A 260 -19.94 -29.77 43.69
CA PRO A 260 -21.08 -29.45 42.86
C PRO A 260 -20.81 -28.24 41.96
N HIS A 261 -21.32 -28.31 40.73
CA HIS A 261 -21.31 -27.23 39.75
C HIS A 261 -22.00 -25.96 40.27
N ASN A 262 -21.51 -24.81 39.84
CA ASN A 262 -21.99 -23.47 40.15
C ASN A 262 -22.05 -23.18 41.67
N LYS A 263 -21.02 -23.63 42.38
CA LYS A 263 -20.77 -23.34 43.78
C LYS A 263 -19.38 -22.74 43.97
N ILE A 264 -19.28 -21.84 44.94
CA ILE A 264 -18.03 -21.17 45.32
C ILE A 264 -17.52 -21.79 46.60
N PHE A 265 -16.25 -22.15 46.62
CA PHE A 265 -15.57 -22.76 47.77
C PHE A 265 -14.47 -21.84 48.29
N PHE A 266 -14.37 -21.73 49.61
CA PHE A 266 -13.35 -20.96 50.30
C PHE A 266 -12.44 -21.89 51.06
N VAL A 267 -11.13 -21.60 51.02
CA VAL A 267 -10.15 -22.21 51.91
C VAL A 267 -9.88 -21.20 53.02
N ASN A 268 -10.07 -21.65 54.26
CA ASN A 268 -9.89 -20.86 55.47
C ASN A 268 -8.64 -21.36 56.21
N PHE A 269 -7.79 -20.44 56.65
CA PHE A 269 -6.58 -20.75 57.39
C PHE A 269 -6.53 -19.96 58.69
N LEU A 270 -6.46 -20.67 59.81
CA LEU A 270 -6.38 -20.10 61.15
C LEU A 270 -4.93 -20.11 61.59
N VAL A 271 -4.46 -18.99 62.11
CA VAL A 271 -3.11 -18.84 62.66
C VAL A 271 -3.17 -18.17 64.03
N ARG A 272 -2.42 -18.73 64.99
CA ARG A 272 -2.31 -18.22 66.36
C ARG A 272 -0.85 -18.19 66.81
N ASN A 273 -0.41 -17.05 67.33
CA ASN A 273 0.95 -16.87 67.87
C ASN A 273 1.01 -17.19 69.38
N TYR A 274 2.22 -17.21 69.95
CA TYR A 274 2.45 -17.51 71.38
C TYR A 274 1.84 -16.48 72.35
N LEU A 275 1.61 -15.24 71.88
CA LEU A 275 0.90 -14.20 72.62
C LEU A 275 -0.62 -14.42 72.62
N GLY A 276 -1.13 -15.42 71.91
CA GLY A 276 -2.55 -15.75 71.84
C GLY A 276 -3.34 -14.94 70.80
N TYR A 277 -2.70 -14.05 70.04
CA TYR A 277 -3.34 -13.36 68.94
C TYR A 277 -3.70 -14.34 67.84
N THR A 278 -4.94 -14.29 67.37
CA THR A 278 -5.50 -15.22 66.40
C THR A 278 -6.02 -14.46 65.19
N SER A 279 -5.78 -14.98 64.00
CA SER A 279 -6.28 -14.45 62.73
C SER A 279 -6.79 -15.58 61.85
N ILE A 280 -7.81 -15.29 61.03
CA ILE A 280 -8.30 -16.21 60.01
C ILE A 280 -8.15 -15.54 58.65
N ILE A 281 -7.45 -16.20 57.75
CA ILE A 281 -7.14 -15.75 56.41
C ILE A 281 -7.95 -16.64 55.45
N ASN A 282 -8.65 -16.04 54.50
CA ASN A 282 -9.52 -16.76 53.57
C ASN A 282 -9.21 -16.41 52.11
N THR A 283 -9.47 -17.35 51.20
CA THR A 283 -9.32 -17.14 49.74
C THR A 283 -10.41 -16.21 49.19
N GLN A 284 -10.26 -15.76 47.95
CA GLN A 284 -11.33 -15.00 47.27
C GLN A 284 -12.53 -15.90 46.90
N GLY A 285 -12.28 -17.20 46.76
CA GLY A 285 -13.27 -18.22 46.44
C GLY A 285 -13.01 -18.85 45.07
N VAL A 286 -13.21 -20.17 44.96
CA VAL A 286 -13.05 -20.94 43.73
C VAL A 286 -14.41 -21.35 43.21
N LEU A 287 -14.80 -20.89 42.03
CA LEU A 287 -16.02 -21.28 41.35
C LEU A 287 -15.85 -22.63 40.64
N VAL A 288 -16.80 -23.54 40.78
CA VAL A 288 -16.78 -24.84 40.10
C VAL A 288 -17.66 -24.78 38.85
N ASP A 289 -17.05 -24.81 37.68
CA ASP A 289 -17.73 -24.82 36.39
C ASP A 289 -17.46 -26.14 35.67
N LEU A 290 -18.51 -26.96 35.51
CA LEU A 290 -18.44 -28.28 34.89
C LEU A 290 -19.14 -28.30 33.52
N THR A 291 -19.49 -27.14 32.97
CA THR A 291 -20.29 -27.03 31.76
C THR A 291 -19.49 -26.48 30.58
N THR A 292 -19.59 -27.16 29.44
CA THR A 292 -19.00 -26.67 28.19
C THR A 292 -19.75 -25.42 27.69
N LEU A 293 -19.07 -24.59 26.89
CA LEU A 293 -19.60 -23.34 26.39
C LEU A 293 -20.96 -23.53 25.67
N THR A 294 -21.84 -22.55 25.87
CA THR A 294 -23.09 -22.44 25.11
C THR A 294 -22.81 -21.76 23.77
N THR A 295 -23.55 -22.15 22.73
CA THR A 295 -23.37 -21.64 21.36
C THR A 295 -24.57 -20.80 20.92
N GLY A 296 -24.39 -20.07 19.82
CA GLY A 296 -25.46 -19.37 19.13
C GLY A 296 -26.51 -20.33 18.56
N TYR A 297 -27.45 -19.79 17.78
CA TYR A 297 -28.54 -20.59 17.20
C TYR A 297 -28.01 -21.64 16.21
N ILE A 298 -28.23 -22.93 16.51
CA ILE A 298 -27.90 -24.06 15.65
C ILE A 298 -29.19 -24.74 15.21
N ARG A 299 -29.35 -24.93 13.89
CA ARG A 299 -30.54 -25.55 13.29
C ARG A 299 -30.15 -26.91 12.70
N ASN A 300 -30.98 -27.93 12.95
CA ASN A 300 -30.82 -29.27 12.37
C ASN A 300 -29.39 -29.84 12.51
N ALA A 301 -28.78 -29.68 13.68
CA ALA A 301 -27.43 -30.20 13.95
C ALA A 301 -27.36 -31.70 13.61
N SER A 302 -26.42 -32.07 12.75
CA SER A 302 -26.22 -33.48 12.37
C SER A 302 -25.53 -34.27 13.48
N ARG A 303 -24.80 -33.59 14.37
CA ARG A 303 -24.14 -34.19 15.54
C ARG A 303 -24.00 -33.16 16.65
N ASP A 304 -24.26 -33.56 17.89
CA ASP A 304 -23.91 -32.80 19.11
C ASP A 304 -23.52 -33.83 20.18
N THR A 305 -22.22 -33.96 20.45
CA THR A 305 -21.70 -35.00 21.34
C THR A 305 -20.64 -34.45 22.28
N LEU A 306 -20.74 -34.82 23.54
CA LEU A 306 -19.70 -34.60 24.55
C LEU A 306 -18.70 -35.76 24.55
N LYS A 307 -17.42 -35.44 24.51
CA LYS A 307 -16.30 -36.39 24.54
C LYS A 307 -15.21 -35.89 25.48
N HIS A 308 -14.38 -36.82 25.93
CA HIS A 308 -13.12 -36.47 26.56
C HIS A 308 -12.07 -36.27 25.46
N VAL A 309 -11.39 -35.13 25.49
CA VAL A 309 -10.26 -34.81 24.62
C VAL A 309 -9.15 -34.25 25.47
N ASP A 310 -7.91 -34.65 25.18
CA ASP A 310 -6.76 -34.16 25.92
C ASP A 310 -6.66 -32.63 25.75
N CYS A 311 -6.54 -31.92 26.87
CA CYS A 311 -6.57 -30.46 26.89
C CYS A 311 -5.43 -29.87 26.04
N LEU A 312 -4.26 -30.52 26.06
CA LEU A 312 -3.10 -30.09 25.28
C LEU A 312 -3.30 -30.29 23.77
N SER A 313 -4.05 -31.33 23.35
CA SER A 313 -4.33 -31.55 21.92
C SER A 313 -5.26 -30.53 21.30
N LEU A 314 -5.99 -29.79 22.13
CA LEU A 314 -6.86 -28.73 21.65
C LEU A 314 -6.10 -27.41 21.50
N ILE A 315 -4.97 -27.19 22.17
CA ILE A 315 -4.30 -25.87 22.13
C ILE A 315 -3.56 -25.68 20.78
N PRO A 316 -3.66 -24.49 20.14
CA PRO A 316 -2.85 -24.13 18.97
C PRO A 316 -1.36 -24.46 19.14
N GLU A 317 -0.75 -25.12 18.16
CA GLU A 317 0.69 -25.45 18.18
C GLU A 317 1.58 -24.20 18.26
N GLU A 318 1.08 -23.06 17.80
CA GLU A 318 1.78 -21.77 17.87
C GLU A 318 1.77 -21.13 19.28
N HIS A 319 2.52 -21.74 20.20
CA HIS A 319 3.05 -21.12 21.44
C HIS A 319 2.05 -20.20 22.19
N ARG A 320 0.96 -20.77 22.72
CA ARG A 320 0.09 -20.14 23.74
C ARG A 320 0.33 -20.69 25.15
N PRO A 321 1.47 -20.37 25.79
CA PRO A 321 1.79 -20.85 27.14
C PRO A 321 0.79 -20.39 28.20
N ASP A 322 0.10 -19.27 27.98
CA ASP A 322 -0.99 -18.77 28.81
C ASP A 322 -2.22 -19.71 28.81
N TRP A 323 -2.45 -20.45 27.73
CA TRP A 323 -3.50 -21.48 27.66
C TRP A 323 -3.03 -22.82 28.25
N ILE A 324 -1.77 -23.19 28.02
CA ILE A 324 -1.18 -24.45 28.54
C ILE A 324 -1.28 -24.52 30.06
N ILE A 325 -1.04 -23.40 30.75
CA ILE A 325 -1.14 -23.31 32.21
C ILE A 325 -2.56 -23.64 32.73
N ARG A 326 -3.61 -23.48 31.91
CA ARG A 326 -5.00 -23.80 32.26
C ARG A 326 -5.35 -25.28 32.13
N CYS A 327 -4.47 -26.09 31.54
CA CYS A 327 -4.65 -27.53 31.44
C CYS A 327 -4.15 -28.32 32.68
N ASP A 328 -3.70 -27.65 33.75
CA ASP A 328 -3.31 -28.35 34.98
C ASP A 328 -4.53 -28.94 35.71
N GLY A 329 -4.37 -30.17 36.22
CA GLY A 329 -5.41 -30.82 37.04
C GLY A 329 -6.66 -31.25 36.28
N THR A 330 -6.58 -31.51 34.97
CA THR A 330 -7.71 -32.06 34.20
C THR A 330 -8.06 -33.47 34.65
N ASN A 331 -9.36 -33.77 34.71
CA ASN A 331 -9.86 -35.09 35.06
C ASN A 331 -10.16 -35.88 33.77
N PRO A 332 -9.48 -37.03 33.54
CA PRO A 332 -9.65 -37.83 32.32
C PRO A 332 -11.05 -38.47 32.19
N ASP A 333 -11.79 -38.60 33.29
CA ASP A 333 -13.11 -39.22 33.29
C ASP A 333 -14.23 -38.25 32.90
N ILE A 334 -13.90 -36.97 32.68
CA ILE A 334 -14.87 -35.93 32.35
C ILE A 334 -14.86 -35.64 30.86
N LYS A 335 -16.06 -35.60 30.30
CA LYS A 335 -16.28 -35.16 28.92
C LYS A 335 -16.17 -33.65 28.87
N ASN A 336 -14.95 -33.19 28.62
CA ASN A 336 -14.57 -31.79 28.65
C ASN A 336 -14.74 -31.09 27.28
N HIS A 337 -15.05 -31.81 26.21
CA HIS A 337 -15.17 -31.25 24.88
C HIS A 337 -16.54 -31.53 24.26
N ARG A 338 -17.26 -30.46 23.89
CA ARG A 338 -18.52 -30.55 23.13
C ARG A 338 -18.25 -30.35 21.64
N LEU A 339 -18.49 -31.38 20.85
CA LEU A 339 -18.35 -31.34 19.40
C LEU A 339 -19.73 -31.29 18.73
N ILE A 340 -19.98 -30.21 18.00
CA ILE A 340 -21.21 -29.97 17.26
C ILE A 340 -20.89 -29.92 15.77
N VAL A 341 -21.65 -30.64 14.96
CA VAL A 341 -21.71 -30.44 13.51
C VAL A 341 -23.04 -29.78 13.21
N ASP A 342 -22.98 -28.55 12.72
CA ASP A 342 -24.18 -27.78 12.46
C ASP A 342 -24.98 -28.34 11.26
N GLY A 343 -26.16 -27.78 11.05
CA GLY A 343 -26.98 -28.06 9.88
C GLY A 343 -27.23 -26.78 9.07
N PRO A 344 -27.84 -26.91 7.87
CA PRO A 344 -28.21 -25.76 7.05
C PRO A 344 -29.05 -24.73 7.83
N ASP A 345 -28.78 -23.44 7.63
CA ASP A 345 -29.36 -22.28 8.34
C ASP A 345 -28.91 -22.08 9.81
N SER A 346 -27.87 -22.79 10.26
CA SER A 346 -27.24 -22.48 11.54
C SER A 346 -26.57 -21.10 11.49
N LYS A 347 -26.62 -20.37 12.60
CA LYS A 347 -26.12 -18.99 12.72
C LYS A 347 -24.98 -18.84 13.74
N ALA A 348 -24.64 -19.92 14.45
CA ALA A 348 -23.52 -19.93 15.37
C ALA A 348 -22.18 -19.71 14.64
N VAL A 349 -22.04 -20.33 13.46
CA VAL A 349 -20.94 -20.13 12.51
C VAL A 349 -21.56 -19.91 11.14
N PHE A 350 -21.11 -18.89 10.43
CA PHE A 350 -21.60 -18.56 9.08
C PHE A 350 -20.48 -17.94 8.25
N ASN A 351 -20.59 -18.07 6.94
CA ASN A 351 -19.65 -17.43 6.02
C ASN A 351 -20.30 -16.17 5.48
N GLY A 352 -19.75 -14.98 5.75
CA GLY A 352 -20.34 -13.79 5.14
C GLY A 352 -19.87 -12.49 5.74
N LEU A 353 -19.80 -11.41 4.96
CA LEU A 353 -19.59 -10.07 5.52
C LEU A 353 -20.83 -9.56 6.27
N GLU A 354 -22.01 -10.04 5.89
CA GLU A 354 -23.27 -9.72 6.58
C GLU A 354 -23.49 -10.69 7.75
N PRO A 355 -23.71 -10.18 8.98
CA PRO A 355 -23.95 -11.02 10.14
C PRO A 355 -25.11 -11.99 9.93
N MET A 356 -24.92 -13.26 10.28
CA MET A 356 -25.93 -14.33 10.23
C MET A 356 -26.43 -14.69 8.82
N THR A 357 -25.78 -14.20 7.77
CA THR A 357 -26.05 -14.58 6.38
C THR A 357 -24.93 -15.50 5.91
N ASP A 358 -25.28 -16.74 5.57
CA ASP A 358 -24.31 -17.70 5.07
C ASP A 358 -24.19 -17.60 3.53
N LEU A 359 -22.97 -17.43 3.06
CA LEU A 359 -22.59 -17.20 1.68
C LEU A 359 -21.60 -18.28 1.26
N LEU A 360 -21.76 -18.80 0.04
CA LEU A 360 -20.87 -19.83 -0.50
C LEU A 360 -19.40 -19.36 -0.61
N PHE A 361 -19.15 -18.05 -0.55
CA PHE A 361 -17.85 -17.45 -0.87
C PHE A 361 -17.45 -16.28 0.04
N THR A 362 -16.94 -16.49 1.26
CA THR A 362 -16.51 -15.38 2.14
C THR A 362 -15.61 -15.83 3.31
N ARG A 363 -15.30 -14.91 4.23
CA ARG A 363 -14.57 -15.13 5.48
C ARG A 363 -15.46 -15.84 6.53
N PRO A 364 -14.85 -16.66 7.42
CA PRO A 364 -15.56 -17.27 8.53
C PRO A 364 -15.87 -16.23 9.61
N ASN A 365 -17.14 -16.13 9.98
CA ASN A 365 -17.63 -15.33 11.08
C ASN A 365 -18.43 -16.20 12.04
N TRP A 366 -18.54 -15.76 13.28
CA TRP A 366 -19.29 -16.48 14.30
C TRP A 366 -20.06 -15.50 15.20
N ASP A 367 -21.07 -16.01 15.87
CA ASP A 367 -21.77 -15.27 16.92
C ASP A 367 -22.42 -16.26 17.91
N GLY A 368 -22.41 -15.89 19.19
CA GLY A 368 -23.18 -16.58 20.22
C GLY A 368 -22.46 -17.66 21.03
N PHE A 369 -21.13 -17.76 20.99
CA PHE A 369 -20.42 -18.54 22.00
C PHE A 369 -20.31 -17.74 23.30
N ILE A 370 -20.80 -18.32 24.38
CA ILE A 370 -20.88 -17.64 25.67
C ILE A 370 -20.63 -18.66 26.77
N ASP A 371 -19.73 -18.30 27.68
CA ASP A 371 -19.69 -18.85 29.03
C ASP A 371 -20.06 -17.76 30.05
N ARG A 372 -21.08 -18.04 30.86
CA ARG A 372 -21.62 -17.11 31.86
C ARG A 372 -21.00 -17.32 33.25
N GLU A 373 -20.25 -18.40 33.44
CA GLU A 373 -19.72 -18.78 34.75
C GLU A 373 -18.25 -18.36 34.90
N SER A 374 -17.38 -18.87 34.04
CA SER A 374 -15.94 -18.64 34.10
C SER A 374 -15.43 -17.61 33.09
N GLY A 375 -16.22 -17.36 32.03
CA GLY A 375 -15.88 -16.49 30.93
C GLY A 375 -15.01 -17.19 29.87
N LEU A 376 -14.81 -16.52 28.74
CA LEU A 376 -14.09 -17.10 27.60
C LEU A 376 -12.59 -16.88 27.71
N LEU A 377 -11.81 -17.93 27.43
CA LEU A 377 -10.34 -17.86 27.41
C LEU A 377 -9.81 -17.43 26.03
N GLY A 378 -10.47 -17.84 24.95
CA GLY A 378 -10.21 -17.36 23.59
C GLY A 378 -10.73 -18.29 22.50
N TYR A 379 -10.48 -17.92 21.24
CA TYR A 379 -10.95 -18.62 20.05
C TYR A 379 -9.77 -19.28 19.32
N ALA A 380 -9.97 -20.44 18.72
CA ALA A 380 -9.06 -20.91 17.68
C ALA A 380 -9.84 -21.30 16.44
N ILE A 381 -9.16 -21.38 15.31
CA ILE A 381 -9.80 -21.63 14.01
C ILE A 381 -8.94 -22.62 13.25
N PHE A 382 -9.59 -23.60 12.61
CA PHE A 382 -8.89 -24.58 11.79
C PHE A 382 -9.68 -24.91 10.55
N VAL A 383 -9.00 -25.46 9.55
CA VAL A 383 -9.58 -25.65 8.23
C VAL A 383 -9.07 -26.98 7.70
N GLY A 384 -9.96 -27.86 7.23
CA GLY A 384 -9.58 -29.18 6.72
C GLY A 384 -10.58 -29.79 5.75
N LYS A 385 -10.20 -30.95 5.17
CA LYS A 385 -10.79 -31.59 3.97
C LYS A 385 -12.21 -32.07 4.05
N SER A 386 -12.64 -32.30 5.26
CA SER A 386 -13.98 -32.77 5.57
C SER A 386 -14.48 -32.03 6.80
N VAL A 387 -15.77 -32.18 7.07
CA VAL A 387 -16.39 -31.61 8.27
C VAL A 387 -15.64 -32.09 9.52
N CYS A 388 -15.20 -31.15 10.36
CA CYS A 388 -14.38 -31.35 11.56
C CYS A 388 -12.94 -31.86 11.32
N ASP A 389 -12.35 -31.61 10.15
CA ASP A 389 -10.95 -31.91 9.85
C ASP A 389 -10.07 -30.66 10.00
N ASP A 390 -8.79 -30.83 10.35
CA ASP A 390 -7.83 -29.76 10.66
C ASP A 390 -6.55 -29.78 9.78
N LEU A 391 -6.54 -30.64 8.74
CA LEU A 391 -5.34 -30.97 7.95
C LEU A 391 -4.71 -29.83 7.13
N ILE A 392 -5.35 -28.67 6.98
CA ILE A 392 -4.93 -27.63 6.01
C ILE A 392 -4.49 -26.37 6.68
N HIS A 393 -5.20 -25.98 7.72
CA HIS A 393 -4.72 -24.97 8.65
C HIS A 393 -4.96 -25.51 10.05
N PRO A 394 -3.89 -25.77 10.84
CA PRO A 394 -4.04 -26.19 12.22
C PRO A 394 -4.67 -25.07 13.04
N HIS A 395 -5.06 -25.39 14.27
CA HIS A 395 -5.63 -24.44 15.23
C HIS A 395 -4.83 -23.12 15.29
N TYR A 396 -5.49 -22.00 14.98
CA TYR A 396 -4.92 -20.66 14.96
C TYR A 396 -5.78 -19.69 15.76
N ASP A 397 -5.16 -18.89 16.64
CA ASP A 397 -5.86 -17.84 17.38
C ASP A 397 -5.89 -16.52 16.57
N PRO A 398 -7.07 -16.05 16.13
CA PRO A 398 -7.21 -14.79 15.39
C PRO A 398 -6.87 -13.55 16.24
N HIS A 399 -6.90 -13.65 17.56
CA HIS A 399 -6.70 -12.55 18.50
C HIS A 399 -5.32 -12.53 19.14
N LYS A 400 -4.39 -13.39 18.72
CA LYS A 400 -3.03 -13.50 19.29
C LYS A 400 -2.28 -12.16 19.37
N HIS A 401 -2.57 -11.26 18.43
CA HIS A 401 -1.95 -9.93 18.32
C HIS A 401 -2.64 -8.85 19.17
N LEU A 402 -3.75 -9.18 19.85
CA LEU A 402 -4.54 -8.25 20.65
C LEU A 402 -4.19 -8.39 22.13
N PHE A 403 -4.06 -7.25 22.82
CA PHE A 403 -3.66 -7.21 24.22
C PHE A 403 -4.84 -7.32 25.20
N GLU A 404 -6.06 -6.97 24.75
CA GLU A 404 -7.26 -6.95 25.60
C GLU A 404 -8.45 -7.67 24.96
N VAL A 405 -9.24 -8.35 25.80
CA VAL A 405 -10.49 -9.06 25.43
C VAL A 405 -11.54 -8.12 24.84
N SER A 406 -11.51 -6.83 25.22
CA SER A 406 -12.38 -5.78 24.68
C SER A 406 -12.21 -5.55 23.18
N GLN A 407 -11.09 -5.98 22.60
CA GLN A 407 -10.74 -5.80 21.19
C GLN A 407 -11.11 -7.03 20.33
N TRP A 408 -11.62 -8.09 20.94
CA TRP A 408 -11.96 -9.32 20.23
C TRP A 408 -13.08 -9.09 19.23
N THR A 409 -12.81 -9.48 17.99
CA THR A 409 -13.80 -9.47 16.91
C THR A 409 -14.30 -10.88 16.68
N HIS A 410 -15.62 -11.06 16.47
CA HIS A 410 -16.19 -12.35 16.07
C HIS A 410 -15.98 -12.66 14.57
N THR A 411 -14.81 -12.29 14.07
CA THR A 411 -14.43 -12.39 12.67
C THR A 411 -12.99 -12.87 12.58
N ALA A 412 -12.69 -13.69 11.58
CA ALA A 412 -11.33 -14.12 11.32
C ALA A 412 -10.95 -14.06 9.85
N THR A 413 -9.66 -13.86 9.64
CA THR A 413 -9.04 -13.92 8.33
C THR A 413 -8.03 -15.05 8.34
N ILE A 414 -8.17 -15.99 7.42
CA ILE A 414 -7.26 -17.12 7.28
C ILE A 414 -6.55 -16.95 5.93
N TYR A 415 -5.22 -16.87 5.96
CA TYR A 415 -4.39 -16.69 4.77
C TYR A 415 -3.03 -17.37 4.97
N PRO A 416 -2.48 -18.07 3.95
CA PRO A 416 -3.08 -18.46 2.67
C PRO A 416 -3.77 -19.84 2.73
N ILE A 417 -4.89 -20.03 2.02
CA ILE A 417 -5.62 -21.32 1.96
C ILE A 417 -5.85 -21.76 0.50
N PRO A 418 -5.41 -22.96 0.07
CA PRO A 418 -5.94 -23.65 -1.11
C PRO A 418 -7.27 -24.37 -0.78
N ALA A 419 -8.25 -24.39 -1.70
CA ALA A 419 -9.65 -24.86 -1.48
C ALA A 419 -9.85 -26.38 -1.29
N PRO A 420 -11.01 -26.90 -0.76
CA PRO A 420 -12.21 -26.23 -0.19
C PRO A 420 -12.64 -26.68 1.24
N TYR A 421 -12.73 -25.81 2.27
CA TYR A 421 -12.73 -26.30 3.67
C TYR A 421 -13.36 -25.35 4.71
N GLN A 422 -13.82 -25.90 5.86
CA GLN A 422 -14.42 -25.17 7.00
C GLN A 422 -14.02 -25.78 8.35
N THR A 423 -14.03 -25.00 9.45
CA THR A 423 -14.53 -25.31 10.84
C THR A 423 -13.93 -24.37 11.93
N LEU A 424 -14.53 -24.32 13.14
CA LEU A 424 -14.24 -23.34 14.22
C LEU A 424 -14.32 -23.98 15.64
N PRO A 425 -13.26 -23.92 16.47
CA PRO A 425 -13.30 -24.24 17.90
C PRO A 425 -13.13 -23.05 18.87
N GLU A 426 -13.64 -23.19 20.09
CA GLU A 426 -13.51 -22.16 21.14
C GLU A 426 -13.20 -22.74 22.52
N TYR A 427 -12.48 -21.95 23.34
CA TYR A 427 -11.82 -22.37 24.58
C TYR A 427 -12.34 -21.58 25.80
N GLY A 428 -12.69 -22.33 26.85
CA GLY A 428 -13.04 -21.83 28.19
C GLY A 428 -12.23 -22.57 29.26
N GLY A 429 -10.90 -22.59 29.12
CA GLY A 429 -10.04 -23.44 29.95
C GLY A 429 -10.05 -24.90 29.46
N PRO A 430 -10.00 -25.91 30.35
CA PRO A 430 -10.03 -27.32 29.95
C PRO A 430 -11.36 -27.77 29.34
N LEU A 431 -12.41 -26.94 29.43
CA LEU A 431 -13.70 -27.13 28.76
C LEU A 431 -13.69 -26.37 27.42
N ALA A 432 -14.05 -27.07 26.35
CA ALA A 432 -14.05 -26.53 24.99
C ALA A 432 -15.33 -26.90 24.25
N THR A 433 -15.74 -26.06 23.30
CA THR A 433 -16.83 -26.34 22.37
C THR A 433 -16.34 -26.10 20.94
N THR A 434 -16.54 -27.08 20.05
CA THR A 434 -16.22 -26.98 18.63
C THR A 434 -17.48 -27.05 17.80
N VAL A 435 -17.68 -26.08 16.92
CA VAL A 435 -18.76 -26.07 15.94
C VAL A 435 -18.17 -26.23 14.55
N CYS A 436 -18.45 -27.39 13.97
CA CYS A 436 -18.12 -27.70 12.60
C CYS A 436 -19.24 -27.24 11.69
N HIS A 437 -18.94 -26.27 10.83
CA HIS A 437 -19.88 -25.78 9.85
C HIS A 437 -20.01 -26.81 8.70
N SER A 438 -21.24 -27.04 8.24
CA SER A 438 -21.63 -28.19 7.40
C SER A 438 -21.72 -27.86 5.91
N ILE A 439 -21.86 -26.59 5.56
CA ILE A 439 -21.83 -26.11 4.16
C ILE A 439 -20.35 -26.12 3.71
N PRO A 440 -19.99 -26.13 2.43
CA PRO A 440 -18.57 -25.96 2.04
C PRO A 440 -18.26 -24.51 1.69
N LEU A 441 -17.09 -24.01 2.11
CA LEU A 441 -16.54 -22.73 1.64
C LEU A 441 -15.89 -22.91 0.27
N THR A 442 -16.29 -22.07 -0.70
CA THR A 442 -15.62 -21.97 -2.00
C THR A 442 -14.80 -20.69 -2.05
N VAL A 443 -13.49 -20.81 -2.27
CA VAL A 443 -12.57 -19.67 -2.38
C VAL A 443 -12.35 -19.35 -3.85
N ASP A 444 -12.76 -18.17 -4.28
CA ASP A 444 -12.43 -17.63 -5.60
C ASP A 444 -11.39 -16.52 -5.44
N ASN A 445 -10.20 -16.75 -6.01
CA ASN A 445 -9.11 -15.78 -6.07
C ASN A 445 -8.90 -15.22 -7.49
N SER A 446 -9.72 -15.63 -8.46
CA SER A 446 -9.64 -15.11 -9.82
C SER A 446 -10.44 -13.82 -9.94
N PRO A 447 -9.83 -12.69 -10.34
CA PRO A 447 -10.59 -11.50 -10.64
C PRO A 447 -11.42 -11.72 -11.92
N PRO A 448 -12.56 -11.00 -12.07
CA PRO A 448 -13.33 -10.98 -13.31
C PRO A 448 -12.47 -10.67 -14.53
N LEU A 449 -12.76 -11.28 -15.67
CA LEU A 449 -12.15 -10.94 -16.95
C LEU A 449 -13.14 -10.15 -17.79
N ILE A 450 -12.70 -9.00 -18.33
CA ILE A 450 -13.45 -8.21 -19.30
C ILE A 450 -12.57 -8.11 -20.55
N LEU A 451 -13.04 -8.68 -21.66
CA LEU A 451 -12.28 -8.69 -22.91
C LEU A 451 -12.38 -7.36 -23.65
N GLU A 452 -13.59 -6.86 -23.83
CA GLU A 452 -13.87 -5.64 -24.58
C GLU A 452 -15.23 -5.02 -24.23
N ILE A 453 -15.38 -3.74 -24.56
CA ILE A 453 -16.65 -2.99 -24.56
C ILE A 453 -16.90 -2.55 -26.00
N TYR A 454 -18.06 -2.89 -26.56
CA TYR A 454 -18.37 -2.68 -27.98
C TYR A 454 -19.82 -2.25 -28.18
N ASP A 455 -20.15 -1.83 -29.41
CA ASP A 455 -21.51 -1.39 -29.81
C ASP A 455 -22.05 -0.26 -28.90
N ILE A 456 -21.19 0.72 -28.59
CA ILE A 456 -21.54 1.88 -27.77
C ILE A 456 -22.33 2.86 -28.64
N ARG A 457 -23.57 3.15 -28.25
CA ARG A 457 -24.45 4.09 -28.96
C ARG A 457 -25.11 5.03 -27.97
N TYR A 458 -25.31 6.27 -28.41
CA TYR A 458 -26.12 7.24 -27.72
C TYR A 458 -27.26 7.73 -28.60
N ASP A 459 -28.48 7.55 -28.12
CA ASP A 459 -29.67 8.09 -28.76
C ASP A 459 -29.99 9.46 -28.14
N GLU A 460 -29.80 10.52 -28.94
CA GLU A 460 -30.06 11.91 -28.56
C GLU A 460 -31.55 12.22 -28.38
N SER A 461 -32.46 11.40 -28.93
CA SER A 461 -33.90 11.61 -28.82
C SER A 461 -34.49 11.02 -27.53
N THR A 462 -33.95 9.88 -27.08
CA THR A 462 -34.38 9.19 -25.85
C THR A 462 -33.43 9.41 -24.68
N PHE A 463 -32.26 10.03 -24.91
CA PHE A 463 -31.18 10.22 -23.95
C PHE A 463 -30.70 8.90 -23.34
N THR A 464 -30.58 7.85 -24.17
CA THR A 464 -30.16 6.52 -23.72
C THR A 464 -28.79 6.14 -24.28
N ILE A 465 -27.91 5.70 -23.39
CA ILE A 465 -26.62 5.09 -23.72
C ILE A 465 -26.85 3.57 -23.71
N THR A 466 -26.46 2.90 -24.80
CA THR A 466 -26.43 1.44 -24.90
C THR A 466 -25.02 0.98 -25.18
N ALA A 467 -24.58 -0.09 -24.52
CA ALA A 467 -23.25 -0.67 -24.74
C ALA A 467 -23.29 -2.16 -24.41
N LYS A 468 -22.46 -2.95 -25.09
CA LYS A 468 -22.28 -4.37 -24.82
C LYS A 468 -20.88 -4.63 -24.29
N HIS A 469 -20.74 -5.65 -23.45
CA HIS A 469 -19.44 -6.08 -22.96
C HIS A 469 -19.33 -7.60 -22.88
N ASN A 470 -18.12 -8.11 -23.14
CA ASN A 470 -17.82 -9.52 -23.02
C ASN A 470 -17.01 -9.77 -21.74
N SER A 471 -17.68 -10.24 -20.70
CA SER A 471 -17.09 -10.51 -19.39
C SER A 471 -17.36 -11.92 -18.92
N SER A 472 -16.37 -12.55 -18.28
CA SER A 472 -16.51 -13.87 -17.66
C SER A 472 -15.68 -13.98 -16.38
N ASP A 473 -16.04 -14.94 -15.53
CA ASP A 473 -15.29 -15.31 -14.34
C ASP A 473 -15.29 -16.85 -14.22
N PRO A 474 -14.13 -17.50 -14.05
CA PRO A 474 -14.00 -18.95 -14.14
C PRO A 474 -14.42 -19.73 -12.88
N HIS A 475 -14.55 -19.10 -11.71
CA HIS A 475 -14.78 -19.82 -10.44
C HIS A 475 -16.12 -19.46 -9.78
N SER A 476 -16.41 -18.18 -9.55
CA SER A 476 -17.65 -17.77 -8.87
C SER A 476 -18.73 -17.23 -9.81
N GLY A 477 -18.33 -16.83 -11.02
CA GLY A 477 -19.21 -16.19 -11.99
C GLY A 477 -19.51 -14.74 -11.64
N LEU A 478 -20.18 -14.02 -12.55
CA LEU A 478 -20.43 -12.58 -12.40
C LEU A 478 -21.74 -12.29 -11.67
N ALA A 479 -21.72 -11.26 -10.83
CA ALA A 479 -22.84 -10.84 -10.00
C ALA A 479 -23.38 -9.46 -10.41
N PHE A 480 -22.49 -8.49 -10.65
CA PHE A 480 -22.87 -7.10 -10.89
C PHE A 480 -22.02 -6.43 -11.97
N ASN A 481 -22.62 -5.41 -12.58
CA ASN A 481 -21.93 -4.42 -13.41
C ASN A 481 -22.02 -3.05 -12.73
N ASP A 482 -20.87 -2.45 -12.45
CA ASP A 482 -20.79 -1.05 -12.07
C ASP A 482 -20.44 -0.22 -13.32
N VAL A 483 -21.17 0.85 -13.57
CA VAL A 483 -20.99 1.71 -14.76
C VAL A 483 -20.68 3.14 -14.32
N CYS A 484 -19.72 3.79 -14.99
CA CYS A 484 -19.41 5.21 -14.77
C CYS A 484 -19.13 5.94 -16.10
N LEU A 485 -19.22 7.28 -16.06
CA LEU A 485 -18.86 8.17 -17.18
C LEU A 485 -17.83 9.19 -16.68
N GLY A 486 -16.73 9.34 -17.42
CA GLY A 486 -15.66 10.31 -17.13
C GLY A 486 -15.40 11.26 -18.29
N ARG A 487 -14.81 12.42 -18.00
CA ARG A 487 -14.29 13.33 -19.04
C ARG A 487 -13.03 12.79 -19.71
N THR A 488 -12.35 11.87 -19.02
CA THR A 488 -11.08 11.25 -19.41
C THR A 488 -11.15 9.74 -19.18
N LYS A 489 -10.15 9.01 -19.71
CA LYS A 489 -9.97 7.59 -19.43
C LYS A 489 -9.75 7.26 -17.95
N ARG A 490 -9.50 8.23 -17.05
CA ARG A 490 -9.13 7.98 -15.64
C ARG A 490 -10.16 8.40 -14.60
N ASP A 491 -11.09 9.28 -14.92
CA ASP A 491 -12.06 9.85 -13.95
C ASP A 491 -13.49 9.30 -14.13
N CYS A 492 -14.38 9.58 -13.18
CA CYS A 492 -15.82 9.28 -13.28
C CYS A 492 -16.63 10.51 -12.85
N ILE A 493 -16.27 11.70 -13.39
CA ILE A 493 -16.84 12.98 -12.96
C ILE A 493 -18.25 13.18 -13.51
N GLU A 494 -18.48 12.85 -14.77
CA GLU A 494 -19.79 13.02 -15.42
C GLU A 494 -20.86 12.14 -14.80
N MET A 495 -20.47 10.90 -14.45
CA MET A 495 -21.31 10.01 -13.67
C MET A 495 -20.46 9.13 -12.77
N ARG A 496 -20.69 9.23 -11.46
CA ARG A 496 -20.10 8.32 -10.48
C ARG A 496 -20.61 6.89 -10.71
N TRP A 497 -19.89 5.92 -10.17
CA TRP A 497 -20.26 4.50 -10.27
C TRP A 497 -21.70 4.23 -9.83
N ILE A 498 -22.50 3.65 -10.73
CA ILE A 498 -23.83 3.12 -10.45
C ILE A 498 -23.79 1.61 -10.65
N ARG A 499 -24.39 0.88 -9.71
CA ARG A 499 -24.42 -0.59 -9.70
C ARG A 499 -25.69 -1.13 -10.33
N PHE A 500 -25.54 -2.13 -11.18
CA PHE A 500 -26.60 -2.90 -11.83
C PHE A 500 -26.37 -4.40 -11.62
N PRO A 501 -27.43 -5.23 -11.63
CA PRO A 501 -27.29 -6.68 -11.81
C PRO A 501 -26.46 -6.98 -13.06
N PHE A 502 -25.72 -8.08 -13.06
CA PHE A 502 -24.96 -8.48 -14.24
C PHE A 502 -25.89 -8.69 -15.45
N ASP A 503 -25.60 -7.96 -16.52
CA ASP A 503 -26.23 -8.05 -17.83
C ASP A 503 -25.16 -7.71 -18.90
N PRO A 504 -24.90 -8.57 -19.89
CA PRO A 504 -23.94 -8.28 -20.96
C PRO A 504 -24.31 -7.06 -21.82
N MET A 505 -25.56 -6.60 -21.76
CA MET A 505 -26.03 -5.39 -22.43
C MET A 505 -26.44 -4.33 -21.40
N ILE A 506 -25.67 -3.24 -21.37
CA ILE A 506 -25.93 -2.09 -20.51
C ILE A 506 -26.84 -1.11 -21.24
N THR A 507 -27.92 -0.71 -20.57
CA THR A 507 -28.79 0.40 -21.00
C THR A 507 -28.88 1.42 -19.88
N LEU A 508 -28.51 2.67 -20.17
CA LEU A 508 -28.41 3.74 -19.18
C LEU A 508 -29.08 5.02 -19.72
N GLY A 509 -30.12 5.50 -19.04
CA GLY A 509 -30.73 6.80 -19.35
C GLY A 509 -29.90 7.94 -18.76
N ARG A 510 -29.31 8.79 -19.60
CA ARG A 510 -28.51 9.94 -19.16
C ARG A 510 -28.48 11.04 -20.21
N ILE A 511 -28.72 12.27 -19.77
CA ILE A 511 -28.48 13.47 -20.59
C ILE A 511 -26.99 13.80 -20.51
N LEU A 512 -26.30 13.79 -21.65
CA LEU A 512 -24.90 14.20 -21.79
C LEU A 512 -24.79 15.70 -22.05
N THR A 513 -23.73 16.31 -21.51
CA THR A 513 -23.42 17.74 -21.74
C THR A 513 -22.76 17.94 -23.11
N ASP A 514 -23.15 19.03 -23.76
CA ASP A 514 -22.61 19.48 -25.05
C ASP A 514 -21.10 19.77 -24.96
N GLY A 515 -20.33 19.39 -25.98
CA GLY A 515 -18.89 19.63 -26.10
C GLY A 515 -18.00 18.89 -25.09
N VAL A 516 -18.54 17.97 -24.29
CA VAL A 516 -17.76 17.22 -23.28
C VAL A 516 -17.60 15.76 -23.72
N PRO A 517 -16.36 15.22 -23.83
CA PRO A 517 -16.15 13.81 -24.13
C PRO A 517 -16.54 12.94 -22.94
N ASN A 518 -17.40 11.95 -23.18
CA ASN A 518 -17.89 11.03 -22.17
C ASN A 518 -17.32 9.63 -22.40
N TRP A 519 -16.36 9.24 -21.56
CA TRP A 519 -15.74 7.91 -21.56
C TRP A 519 -16.55 6.93 -20.70
N LEU A 520 -17.17 5.95 -21.36
CA LEU A 520 -17.87 4.86 -20.69
C LEU A 520 -16.88 3.88 -20.06
N LYS A 521 -17.16 3.50 -18.81
CA LYS A 521 -16.38 2.50 -18.06
C LYS A 521 -17.32 1.49 -17.45
N ILE A 522 -16.95 0.22 -17.59
CA ILE A 522 -17.68 -0.90 -17.02
C ILE A 522 -16.74 -1.64 -16.08
N ARG A 523 -17.22 -1.89 -14.87
CA ARG A 523 -16.55 -2.68 -13.84
C ARG A 523 -17.39 -3.91 -13.54
N ALA A 524 -16.88 -5.08 -13.94
CA ALA A 524 -17.49 -6.36 -13.64
C ALA A 524 -17.08 -6.79 -12.22
N ILE A 525 -18.03 -7.36 -11.50
CA ILE A 525 -17.88 -7.80 -10.11
C ILE A 525 -18.36 -9.23 -10.01
N ASN A 526 -17.50 -10.14 -9.53
CA ASN A 526 -17.88 -11.53 -9.31
C ASN A 526 -18.58 -11.73 -7.94
N LYS A 527 -18.99 -12.96 -7.63
CA LYS A 527 -19.75 -13.24 -6.40
C LYS A 527 -18.91 -13.13 -5.11
N VAL A 528 -17.60 -12.92 -5.24
CA VAL A 528 -16.67 -12.70 -4.11
C VAL A 528 -16.21 -11.26 -3.97
N ASP A 529 -16.86 -10.33 -4.70
CA ASP A 529 -16.55 -8.89 -4.75
C ASP A 529 -15.14 -8.54 -5.27
N LEU A 530 -14.49 -9.46 -6.02
CA LEU A 530 -13.35 -9.09 -6.85
C LEU A 530 -13.84 -8.32 -8.06
N ARG A 531 -13.08 -7.29 -8.45
CA ARG A 531 -13.52 -6.28 -9.42
C ARG A 531 -12.46 -6.03 -10.47
N THR A 532 -12.88 -6.00 -11.73
CA THR A 532 -12.05 -5.61 -12.86
C THR A 532 -12.73 -4.50 -13.62
N THR A 533 -11.97 -3.50 -14.07
CA THR A 533 -12.52 -2.31 -14.76
C THR A 533 -11.88 -2.17 -16.13
N VAL A 534 -12.71 -1.89 -17.15
CA VAL A 534 -12.28 -1.57 -18.51
C VAL A 534 -12.94 -0.26 -18.96
N VAL A 535 -12.23 0.47 -19.82
CA VAL A 535 -12.67 1.74 -20.42
C VAL A 535 -12.95 1.50 -21.89
N ALA A 536 -13.99 2.14 -22.43
CA ALA A 536 -14.26 2.15 -23.86
C ALA A 536 -13.09 2.73 -24.68
N ASP A 537 -12.95 2.30 -25.93
CA ASP A 537 -11.88 2.76 -26.82
C ASP A 537 -12.04 4.20 -27.29
N SER A 538 -13.29 4.65 -27.44
CA SER A 538 -13.66 5.99 -27.89
C SER A 538 -14.69 6.65 -26.96
N PRO A 539 -14.65 7.99 -26.79
CA PRO A 539 -15.65 8.72 -26.02
C PRO A 539 -16.92 9.00 -26.85
N ILE A 540 -18.02 9.25 -26.16
CA ILE A 540 -19.23 9.82 -26.76
C ILE A 540 -19.14 11.34 -26.63
N ILE A 541 -19.22 12.07 -27.74
CA ILE A 541 -19.23 13.55 -27.76
C ILE A 541 -20.55 14.00 -28.38
N ILE A 542 -21.26 14.86 -27.66
CA ILE A 542 -22.46 15.52 -28.16
C ILE A 542 -22.06 16.94 -28.56
N ASP A 543 -22.46 17.34 -29.75
CA ASP A 543 -22.20 18.65 -30.31
C ASP A 543 -23.41 19.05 -31.15
N LYS A 544 -24.04 20.16 -30.77
CA LYS A 544 -25.21 20.69 -31.47
C LYS A 544 -24.83 21.74 -32.51
N THR A 545 -23.59 22.22 -32.50
CA THR A 545 -23.10 23.22 -33.44
C THR A 545 -22.37 22.54 -34.61
N GLY A 546 -22.16 23.31 -35.67
CA GLY A 546 -21.39 22.85 -36.83
C GLY A 546 -19.97 23.42 -36.77
N PRO A 547 -19.03 22.79 -37.49
CA PRO A 547 -17.66 23.29 -37.55
C PRO A 547 -17.62 24.70 -38.15
N PHE A 548 -16.60 25.48 -37.79
CA PHE A 548 -16.34 26.76 -38.42
C PHE A 548 -15.66 26.54 -39.78
N SER A 549 -16.16 27.26 -40.79
CA SER A 549 -15.63 27.18 -42.15
C SER A 549 -14.24 27.81 -42.24
N GLY A 550 -13.35 27.13 -42.96
CA GLY A 550 -12.01 27.59 -43.26
C GLY A 550 -11.89 28.24 -44.64
N ALA A 551 -10.66 28.33 -45.14
CA ALA A 551 -10.33 28.72 -46.50
C ALA A 551 -9.85 27.51 -47.31
N VAL A 552 -10.22 27.46 -48.58
CA VAL A 552 -9.75 26.46 -49.55
C VAL A 552 -8.99 27.21 -50.63
N MET A 553 -7.77 26.77 -50.90
CA MET A 553 -6.86 27.31 -51.91
C MET A 553 -6.59 26.21 -52.93
N ASP A 554 -6.36 26.62 -54.17
CA ASP A 554 -6.05 25.68 -55.23
C ASP A 554 -4.55 25.36 -55.26
N GLY A 555 -4.18 24.15 -55.64
CA GLY A 555 -2.80 23.69 -55.71
C GLY A 555 -2.37 22.70 -54.63
N PRO A 556 -1.24 22.00 -54.85
CA PRO A 556 -0.77 20.91 -54.00
C PRO A 556 0.09 21.36 -52.80
N VAL A 557 0.46 22.65 -52.72
CA VAL A 557 1.36 23.16 -51.69
C VAL A 557 0.53 23.88 -50.63
N HIS A 558 0.69 23.46 -49.38
CA HIS A 558 0.03 24.08 -48.24
C HIS A 558 0.33 25.58 -48.12
N ASP A 559 -0.72 26.39 -47.92
CA ASP A 559 -0.64 27.86 -47.78
C ASP A 559 -0.23 28.61 -49.06
N GLU A 560 -0.25 27.92 -50.21
CA GLU A 560 -0.10 28.55 -51.53
C GLU A 560 -1.39 28.38 -52.33
N ASP A 561 -1.76 29.46 -53.03
CA ASP A 561 -2.94 29.50 -53.90
C ASP A 561 -2.53 29.60 -55.36
N LEU A 562 -2.86 28.56 -56.11
CA LEU A 562 -2.45 28.37 -57.49
C LEU A 562 -3.51 28.95 -58.44
N LEU A 563 -3.12 29.98 -59.19
CA LEU A 563 -4.00 30.57 -60.22
C LEU A 563 -4.12 29.71 -61.48
N TYR A 564 -3.06 28.97 -61.85
CA TYR A 564 -2.98 28.21 -63.10
C TYR A 564 -2.42 26.81 -62.91
N THR A 565 -3.03 25.81 -63.57
CA THR A 565 -2.55 24.42 -63.59
C THR A 565 -2.24 23.93 -65.01
N LYS A 566 -1.14 23.18 -65.16
CA LYS A 566 -0.79 22.47 -66.39
C LYS A 566 -1.31 21.05 -66.50
N TYR A 567 -1.96 20.55 -65.45
CA TYR A 567 -2.45 19.18 -65.39
C TYR A 567 -3.90 19.14 -65.87
N SER A 568 -4.19 18.28 -66.85
CA SER A 568 -5.56 18.00 -67.32
C SER A 568 -6.20 16.82 -66.57
N ASP A 569 -5.38 15.97 -65.98
CA ASP A 569 -5.75 14.67 -65.38
C ASP A 569 -5.89 14.72 -63.85
N ARG A 570 -5.58 15.86 -63.23
CA ARG A 570 -5.69 16.03 -61.78
C ARG A 570 -5.90 17.48 -61.39
N ILE A 571 -6.55 17.66 -60.25
CA ILE A 571 -6.67 18.96 -59.58
C ILE A 571 -6.31 18.78 -58.11
N CYS A 572 -5.53 19.71 -57.59
CA CYS A 572 -5.10 19.69 -56.20
C CYS A 572 -5.67 20.90 -55.48
N ALA A 573 -5.94 20.74 -54.19
CA ALA A 573 -6.34 21.82 -53.31
C ALA A 573 -5.74 21.62 -51.93
N ASN A 574 -5.60 22.72 -51.20
CA ASN A 574 -5.19 22.74 -49.82
C ASN A 574 -6.13 23.64 -49.01
N TRP A 575 -6.27 23.36 -47.72
CA TRP A 575 -7.22 24.08 -46.87
C TRP A 575 -6.68 24.37 -45.48
N LEU A 576 -7.15 25.49 -44.95
CA LEU A 576 -6.70 26.07 -43.69
C LEU A 576 -7.90 26.51 -42.84
N HIS A 577 -7.68 26.59 -41.52
CA HIS A 577 -8.61 27.21 -40.56
C HIS A 577 -10.01 26.59 -40.47
N PHE A 578 -10.17 25.33 -40.88
CA PHE A 578 -11.32 24.54 -40.46
C PHE A 578 -11.10 24.09 -39.01
N TYR A 579 -11.99 24.46 -38.10
CA TYR A 579 -11.91 24.01 -36.72
C TYR A 579 -13.30 23.93 -36.09
N ASP A 580 -13.41 23.06 -35.10
CA ASP A 580 -14.59 22.93 -34.27
C ASP A 580 -14.14 22.92 -32.81
N PRO A 581 -14.61 23.85 -31.96
CA PRO A 581 -14.13 23.96 -30.59
C PRO A 581 -14.72 22.91 -29.63
N GLU A 582 -15.82 22.24 -30.00
CA GLU A 582 -16.59 21.37 -29.10
C GLU A 582 -16.26 19.89 -29.31
N SER A 583 -16.24 19.43 -30.56
CA SER A 583 -15.94 18.05 -30.93
C SER A 583 -14.73 17.89 -31.85
N GLY A 584 -14.19 18.99 -32.39
CA GLY A 584 -13.10 18.95 -33.36
C GLY A 584 -13.56 18.41 -34.73
N ILE A 585 -12.64 18.36 -35.70
CA ILE A 585 -12.95 17.81 -37.03
C ILE A 585 -12.81 16.29 -37.01
N GLY A 586 -13.83 15.59 -37.49
CA GLY A 586 -13.87 14.14 -37.65
C GLY A 586 -13.30 13.68 -38.99
N LEU A 587 -13.73 14.32 -40.09
CA LEU A 587 -13.30 14.01 -41.46
C LEU A 587 -13.54 15.20 -42.40
N TYR A 588 -12.90 15.15 -43.58
CA TYR A 588 -13.16 16.06 -44.69
C TYR A 588 -13.71 15.28 -45.89
N LEU A 589 -14.64 15.86 -46.64
CA LEU A 589 -15.01 15.41 -47.98
C LEU A 589 -14.63 16.47 -49.01
N VAL A 590 -13.99 16.08 -50.09
CA VAL A 590 -13.54 17.01 -51.15
C VAL A 590 -14.24 16.67 -52.47
N SER A 591 -14.70 17.69 -53.18
CA SER A 591 -15.29 17.56 -54.52
C SER A 591 -14.82 18.66 -55.46
N VAL A 592 -14.92 18.42 -56.76
CA VAL A 592 -14.48 19.35 -57.81
C VAL A 592 -15.63 19.68 -58.75
N SER A 593 -15.77 20.95 -59.10
CA SER A 593 -16.82 21.43 -60.00
C SER A 593 -16.33 22.42 -61.06
N SER A 594 -17.03 22.48 -62.18
CA SER A 594 -16.80 23.50 -63.23
C SER A 594 -17.42 24.88 -62.91
N VAL A 595 -18.29 24.94 -61.90
CA VAL A 595 -19.01 26.15 -61.49
C VAL A 595 -18.78 26.40 -60.01
N LYS A 596 -18.63 27.68 -59.63
CA LYS A 596 -18.50 28.12 -58.23
C LYS A 596 -19.84 28.03 -57.48
N GLN A 597 -20.32 26.81 -57.23
CA GLN A 597 -21.57 26.52 -56.52
C GLN A 597 -21.42 25.31 -55.60
N ILE A 598 -21.99 25.40 -54.40
CA ILE A 598 -22.02 24.31 -53.43
C ILE A 598 -22.98 23.22 -53.93
N ASN A 599 -22.64 21.94 -53.71
CA ASN A 599 -23.39 20.73 -54.15
C ASN A 599 -23.31 20.38 -55.64
N VAL A 600 -22.47 21.07 -56.42
CA VAL A 600 -22.15 20.65 -57.79
C VAL A 600 -20.88 19.81 -57.73
N THR A 601 -20.91 18.63 -58.34
CA THR A 601 -19.82 17.64 -58.33
C THR A 601 -19.64 17.01 -59.71
N ASP A 602 -19.76 17.83 -60.75
CA ASP A 602 -19.76 17.40 -62.15
C ASP A 602 -18.40 16.86 -62.63
N ILE A 603 -17.30 17.30 -62.03
CA ILE A 603 -15.95 16.88 -62.40
C ILE A 603 -15.44 15.75 -61.51
N ALA A 604 -15.55 15.89 -60.18
CA ALA A 604 -15.22 14.82 -59.25
C ALA A 604 -16.21 14.75 -58.08
N ASN A 605 -16.62 13.52 -57.77
CA ASN A 605 -17.48 13.20 -56.64
C ASN A 605 -16.78 13.44 -55.29
N LEU A 606 -17.58 13.43 -54.22
CA LEU A 606 -17.10 13.54 -52.84
C LEU A 606 -16.15 12.39 -52.50
N THR A 607 -14.91 12.75 -52.13
CA THR A 607 -13.85 11.84 -51.70
C THR A 607 -13.51 12.10 -50.23
N GLU A 608 -13.39 11.04 -49.43
CA GLU A 608 -13.17 11.15 -47.99
C GLU A 608 -11.68 11.25 -47.64
N TYR A 609 -11.35 12.20 -46.78
CA TYR A 609 -10.02 12.43 -46.23
C TYR A 609 -10.06 12.48 -44.70
N SER A 610 -8.96 12.06 -44.08
CA SER A 610 -8.78 12.09 -42.64
C SER A 610 -8.80 13.52 -42.10
N ARG A 611 -9.24 13.72 -40.84
CA ARG A 611 -9.12 14.99 -40.10
C ARG A 611 -7.70 15.59 -40.01
N THR A 612 -6.67 14.81 -40.34
CA THR A 612 -5.26 15.26 -40.31
C THR A 612 -4.76 15.75 -41.66
N THR A 613 -5.53 15.50 -42.73
CA THR A 613 -5.20 15.90 -44.09
C THR A 613 -5.62 17.35 -44.32
N HIS A 614 -4.71 18.16 -44.87
CA HIS A 614 -4.91 19.58 -45.18
C HIS A 614 -4.63 19.90 -46.66
N GLU A 615 -4.30 18.89 -47.45
CA GLU A 615 -4.01 18.97 -48.88
C GLU A 615 -4.43 17.67 -49.55
N ALA A 616 -4.97 17.76 -50.76
CA ALA A 616 -5.39 16.61 -51.55
C ALA A 616 -5.29 16.89 -53.05
N CYS A 617 -4.89 15.87 -53.80
CA CYS A 617 -4.98 15.84 -55.25
C CYS A 617 -6.00 14.79 -55.67
N VAL A 618 -7.00 15.22 -56.44
CA VAL A 618 -8.02 14.36 -57.01
C VAL A 618 -7.61 14.02 -58.44
N GLU A 619 -7.36 12.74 -58.69
CA GLU A 619 -7.11 12.21 -60.04
C GLU A 619 -8.45 12.06 -60.77
N LEU A 620 -8.47 12.47 -62.04
CA LEU A 620 -9.67 12.52 -62.89
C LEU A 620 -9.65 11.38 -63.90
N THR A 621 -10.84 10.93 -64.31
CA THR A 621 -10.96 9.96 -65.40
C THR A 621 -10.99 10.67 -66.75
N PRO A 622 -10.64 10.01 -67.87
CA PRO A 622 -10.56 10.63 -69.19
C PRO A 622 -11.83 11.35 -69.65
N GLU A 623 -13.01 10.96 -69.17
CA GLU A 623 -14.29 11.61 -69.48
C GLU A 623 -14.45 12.98 -68.81
N ASN A 624 -13.71 13.22 -67.73
CA ASN A 624 -13.78 14.42 -66.88
C ASN A 624 -12.45 15.20 -66.87
N TYR A 625 -11.58 14.97 -67.85
CA TYR A 625 -10.34 15.74 -67.98
C TYR A 625 -10.64 17.23 -68.11
N LEU A 626 -9.78 18.02 -67.49
CA LEU A 626 -9.92 19.45 -67.45
C LEU A 626 -9.67 20.05 -68.83
N GLU A 627 -10.54 20.97 -69.25
CA GLU A 627 -10.46 21.64 -70.54
C GLU A 627 -9.59 22.90 -70.45
N HIS A 628 -8.79 23.14 -71.48
CA HIS A 628 -7.94 24.32 -71.58
C HIS A 628 -8.75 25.63 -71.59
N GLY A 629 -8.31 26.63 -70.83
CA GLY A 629 -8.97 27.93 -70.69
C GLY A 629 -10.15 27.95 -69.73
N HIS A 630 -10.57 26.79 -69.19
CA HIS A 630 -11.63 26.69 -68.20
C HIS A 630 -11.11 26.80 -66.77
N THR A 631 -11.95 27.33 -65.88
CA THR A 631 -11.65 27.47 -64.45
C THR A 631 -12.48 26.49 -63.65
N TYR A 632 -11.83 25.75 -62.75
CA TYR A 632 -12.44 24.72 -61.93
C TYR A 632 -12.30 25.07 -60.45
N PHE A 633 -13.26 24.64 -59.64
CA PHE A 633 -13.37 24.99 -58.22
C PHE A 633 -13.34 23.74 -57.36
N THR A 634 -12.64 23.80 -56.25
CA THR A 634 -12.62 22.73 -55.26
C THR A 634 -13.48 23.11 -54.06
N THR A 635 -14.37 22.21 -53.65
CA THR A 635 -15.21 22.38 -52.45
C THR A 635 -14.77 21.40 -51.38
N VAL A 636 -14.50 21.89 -50.18
CA VAL A 636 -14.15 21.09 -49.00
C VAL A 636 -15.28 21.15 -48.00
N TRP A 637 -15.74 19.99 -47.55
CA TRP A 637 -16.74 19.81 -46.50
C TRP A 637 -16.06 19.27 -45.25
N ALA A 638 -16.10 20.02 -44.15
CA ALA A 638 -15.60 19.54 -42.87
C ALA A 638 -16.77 19.01 -42.04
N PHE A 639 -16.63 17.82 -41.47
CA PHE A 639 -17.59 17.21 -40.57
C PHE A 639 -17.02 17.21 -39.15
N ASN A 640 -17.83 17.58 -38.17
CA ASN A 640 -17.42 17.56 -36.77
C ASN A 640 -17.31 16.11 -36.22
N GLY A 641 -16.59 15.94 -35.11
CA GLY A 641 -16.28 14.66 -34.49
C GLY A 641 -17.36 14.12 -33.56
N ALA A 642 -18.57 14.66 -33.63
CA ALA A 642 -19.66 14.36 -32.72
C ALA A 642 -20.47 13.12 -33.11
N ASN A 643 -21.29 12.62 -32.17
CA ASN A 643 -22.19 11.48 -32.37
C ASN A 643 -23.17 11.69 -33.55
N ASN A 644 -23.70 12.91 -33.70
CA ASN A 644 -24.56 13.32 -34.79
C ASN A 644 -23.86 14.38 -35.65
N GLN A 645 -23.11 13.92 -36.66
CA GLN A 645 -22.20 14.77 -37.42
C GLN A 645 -22.92 15.94 -38.10
N LYS A 646 -22.38 17.14 -37.90
CA LYS A 646 -22.72 18.37 -38.61
C LYS A 646 -21.58 18.75 -39.53
N ASN A 647 -21.89 19.51 -40.58
CA ASN A 647 -20.90 19.91 -41.57
C ASN A 647 -20.95 21.39 -41.91
N VAL A 648 -19.83 21.87 -42.46
CA VAL A 648 -19.68 23.18 -43.09
C VAL A 648 -18.87 23.00 -44.36
N SER A 649 -19.07 23.87 -45.34
CA SER A 649 -18.30 23.83 -46.59
C SER A 649 -17.69 25.19 -46.95
N ALA A 650 -16.58 25.14 -47.69
CA ALA A 650 -15.98 26.29 -48.36
C ALA A 650 -15.55 25.88 -49.78
N ILE A 651 -15.54 26.87 -50.68
CA ILE A 651 -15.16 26.71 -52.10
C ILE A 651 -13.94 27.57 -52.37
N SER A 652 -12.99 27.06 -53.17
CA SER A 652 -11.85 27.83 -53.64
C SER A 652 -12.24 28.99 -54.57
N ASN A 653 -11.29 29.88 -54.84
CA ASN A 653 -11.42 30.94 -55.84
C ASN A 653 -11.29 30.42 -57.28
N GLY A 654 -10.77 29.22 -57.47
CA GLY A 654 -10.74 28.48 -58.72
C GLY A 654 -9.39 28.56 -59.43
N VAL A 655 -9.01 27.46 -60.07
CA VAL A 655 -7.78 27.34 -60.87
C VAL A 655 -8.10 27.27 -62.35
N THR A 656 -7.43 28.10 -63.14
CA THR A 656 -7.55 28.10 -64.61
C THR A 656 -6.58 27.11 -65.24
N VAL A 657 -7.05 26.35 -66.22
CA VAL A 657 -6.25 25.27 -66.83
C VAL A 657 -5.54 25.80 -68.08
N ASP A 658 -4.22 25.77 -68.05
CA ASP A 658 -3.35 26.17 -69.16
C ASP A 658 -2.44 25.00 -69.54
N LEU A 659 -2.80 24.35 -70.65
CA LEU A 659 -2.11 23.19 -71.21
C LEU A 659 -1.12 23.59 -72.31
N THR A 660 -1.04 24.88 -72.64
CA THR A 660 -0.20 25.39 -73.72
C THR A 660 1.18 25.76 -73.20
N GLU A 661 2.19 25.54 -74.04
CA GLU A 661 3.53 26.03 -73.79
C GLU A 661 3.61 27.52 -74.16
N PRO A 662 4.45 28.32 -73.46
CA PRO A 662 4.64 29.71 -73.83
C PRO A 662 5.10 29.86 -75.29
N ILE A 663 4.66 30.93 -75.95
CA ILE A 663 4.99 31.19 -77.35
C ILE A 663 6.44 31.68 -77.43
N SER A 664 7.25 31.00 -78.25
CA SER A 664 8.67 31.34 -78.45
C SER A 664 8.83 32.72 -79.08
N GLY A 665 9.71 33.53 -78.50
CA GLY A 665 10.20 34.77 -79.10
C GLY A 665 11.53 34.57 -79.84
N HIS A 666 12.34 35.62 -79.84
CA HIS A 666 13.68 35.62 -80.42
C HIS A 666 14.75 35.73 -79.32
N VAL A 667 15.82 34.96 -79.42
CA VAL A 667 17.01 35.01 -78.55
C VAL A 667 18.26 35.08 -79.41
N VAL A 668 19.19 35.99 -79.07
CA VAL A 668 20.45 36.22 -79.80
C VAL A 668 21.61 36.28 -78.80
N ASP A 669 22.80 35.90 -79.24
CA ASP A 669 24.00 36.13 -78.45
C ASP A 669 24.61 37.51 -78.73
N GLY A 670 25.09 38.14 -77.67
CA GLY A 670 25.40 39.57 -77.64
C GLY A 670 24.34 40.41 -76.94
N ASN A 671 24.56 41.72 -76.94
CA ASN A 671 23.66 42.73 -76.35
C ASN A 671 23.82 44.03 -77.13
N GLU A 672 23.80 43.94 -78.46
CA GLU A 672 23.85 45.11 -79.33
C GLU A 672 22.47 45.76 -79.45
N THR A 673 22.42 47.08 -79.59
CA THR A 673 21.15 47.83 -79.59
C THR A 673 20.21 47.47 -80.73
N ASP A 674 20.76 46.92 -81.82
CA ASP A 674 20.01 46.53 -83.01
C ASP A 674 19.55 45.06 -82.98
N PHE A 675 19.78 44.34 -81.86
CA PHE A 675 19.45 42.91 -81.69
C PHE A 675 20.16 42.03 -82.74
N GLU A 676 21.39 42.39 -83.11
CA GLU A 676 22.23 41.61 -84.02
C GLU A 676 22.94 40.48 -83.28
N ASP A 677 23.03 39.33 -83.94
CA ASP A 677 23.72 38.14 -83.45
C ASP A 677 25.23 38.26 -83.67
N ILE A 678 26.03 37.89 -82.67
CA ILE A 678 27.49 37.98 -82.81
C ILE A 678 28.04 36.67 -83.37
N GLN A 679 28.87 36.73 -84.42
CA GLN A 679 29.53 35.51 -84.92
C GLN A 679 30.86 35.24 -84.23
N PHE A 680 31.52 36.31 -83.78
CA PHE A 680 32.84 36.26 -83.16
C PHE A 680 32.94 37.22 -81.97
N SER A 681 33.64 36.79 -80.92
CA SER A 681 33.90 37.62 -79.73
C SER A 681 35.39 37.67 -79.42
N GLY A 682 35.92 38.88 -79.27
CA GLY A 682 37.29 39.11 -78.79
C GLY A 682 37.45 39.07 -77.27
N ASN A 683 36.39 38.75 -76.51
CA ASN A 683 36.41 38.78 -75.05
C ASN A 683 36.47 37.37 -74.46
N ALA A 684 37.56 37.05 -73.76
CA ALA A 684 37.76 35.75 -73.13
C ALA A 684 36.90 35.49 -71.88
N ALA A 685 36.19 36.49 -71.34
CA ALA A 685 35.46 36.37 -70.07
C ALA A 685 34.01 36.81 -70.11
N LYS A 686 33.52 37.28 -71.27
CA LYS A 686 32.22 37.94 -71.39
C LYS A 686 31.22 37.05 -72.11
N VAL A 687 30.04 36.86 -71.52
CA VAL A 687 28.86 36.32 -72.18
C VAL A 687 27.74 37.32 -72.06
N GLU A 688 27.13 37.65 -73.18
CA GLU A 688 25.96 38.52 -73.29
C GLU A 688 24.90 37.77 -74.08
N VAL A 689 23.66 37.90 -73.68
CA VAL A 689 22.49 37.35 -74.36
C VAL A 689 21.34 38.33 -74.23
N GLN A 690 20.53 38.43 -75.28
CA GLN A 690 19.33 39.26 -75.30
C GLN A 690 18.17 38.48 -75.91
N TRP A 691 16.96 38.72 -75.42
CA TRP A 691 15.74 38.09 -75.92
C TRP A 691 14.55 39.05 -75.94
N LYS A 692 13.57 38.79 -76.81
CA LYS A 692 12.35 39.59 -76.96
C LYS A 692 11.18 38.77 -77.51
N ASP A 693 9.97 39.32 -77.43
CA ASP A 693 8.73 38.79 -78.01
C ASP A 693 8.20 37.46 -77.44
N TYR A 694 8.74 37.01 -76.30
CA TYR A 694 8.20 35.88 -75.53
C TYR A 694 6.93 36.29 -74.80
N HIS A 695 5.85 35.52 -75.00
CA HIS A 695 4.57 35.78 -74.35
C HIS A 695 3.74 34.50 -74.23
N ASP A 696 2.77 34.53 -73.32
CA ASP A 696 1.82 33.46 -73.08
C ASP A 696 0.44 34.10 -72.88
N PRO A 697 -0.54 33.83 -73.78
CA PRO A 697 -1.84 34.51 -73.73
C PRO A 697 -2.67 34.21 -72.48
N GLU A 698 -2.51 33.04 -71.87
CA GLU A 698 -3.38 32.51 -70.80
C GLU A 698 -2.84 32.82 -69.40
N SER A 699 -1.57 32.55 -69.14
CA SER A 699 -0.94 32.60 -67.81
C SER A 699 0.26 33.56 -67.70
N THR A 700 0.62 34.25 -68.78
CA THR A 700 1.77 35.17 -68.87
C THR A 700 3.12 34.50 -68.59
N ILE A 701 4.23 35.19 -68.84
CA ILE A 701 5.55 34.65 -68.49
C ILE A 701 5.81 34.85 -66.99
N ARG A 702 6.12 33.75 -66.29
CA ARG A 702 6.51 33.76 -64.88
C ARG A 702 7.98 34.14 -64.71
N GLN A 703 8.86 33.49 -65.46
CA GLN A 703 10.31 33.68 -65.35
C GLN A 703 11.07 33.22 -66.59
N TYR A 704 12.29 33.73 -66.74
CA TYR A 704 13.29 33.28 -67.71
C TYR A 704 14.45 32.62 -66.99
N GLU A 705 15.09 31.64 -67.61
CA GLU A 705 16.26 30.96 -67.06
C GLU A 705 17.32 30.81 -68.16
N VAL A 706 18.56 31.20 -67.87
CA VAL A 706 19.64 31.20 -68.87
C VAL A 706 20.72 30.20 -68.49
N GLN A 707 21.08 29.33 -69.43
CA GLN A 707 22.18 28.35 -69.34
C GLN A 707 23.25 28.66 -70.40
N VAL A 708 24.52 28.46 -70.07
CA VAL A 708 25.65 28.67 -71.00
C VAL A 708 26.42 27.38 -71.20
N GLN A 709 26.69 27.09 -72.47
CA GLN A 709 27.42 25.92 -72.93
C GLN A 709 28.65 26.35 -73.73
N VAL A 710 29.74 25.58 -73.63
CA VAL A 710 30.96 25.81 -74.42
C VAL A 710 31.44 24.51 -75.07
N ALA A 711 31.83 24.58 -76.34
CA ALA A 711 32.56 23.52 -77.02
C ALA A 711 33.98 24.00 -77.35
N GLN A 712 34.99 23.25 -76.92
CA GLN A 712 36.38 23.67 -77.04
C GLN A 712 36.92 23.42 -78.44
N ASN A 713 37.84 24.27 -78.90
CA ASN A 713 38.62 24.08 -80.13
C ASN A 713 37.77 23.77 -81.39
N LEU A 714 36.70 24.55 -81.61
CA LEU A 714 35.75 24.43 -82.73
C LEU A 714 35.09 23.05 -82.84
N THR A 715 35.00 22.29 -81.75
CA THR A 715 34.23 21.05 -81.69
C THR A 715 32.74 21.32 -81.53
N ASP A 716 31.91 20.27 -81.67
CA ASP A 716 30.47 20.32 -81.40
C ASP A 716 30.10 19.64 -80.07
N ASN A 717 31.11 19.36 -79.22
CA ASN A 717 30.92 18.74 -77.90
C ASN A 717 30.73 19.83 -76.83
N TYR A 718 29.49 20.31 -76.71
CA TYR A 718 29.12 21.33 -75.75
C TYR A 718 29.09 20.80 -74.32
N ASN A 719 29.78 21.49 -73.42
CA ASN A 719 29.75 21.28 -71.99
C ASN A 719 29.05 22.47 -71.31
N ILE A 720 28.16 22.19 -70.37
CA ILE A 720 27.49 23.22 -69.58
C ILE A 720 28.51 23.84 -68.62
N ILE A 721 28.76 25.14 -68.76
CA ILE A 721 29.67 25.91 -67.88
C ILE A 721 28.93 26.77 -66.87
N ARG A 722 27.64 27.03 -67.12
CA ARG A 722 26.72 27.69 -66.19
C ARG A 722 25.36 27.07 -66.40
N ASP A 723 24.81 26.46 -65.35
CA ASP A 723 23.45 25.90 -65.38
C ASP A 723 22.38 27.01 -65.41
N PHE A 724 21.11 26.63 -65.62
CA PHE A 724 19.98 27.54 -65.69
C PHE A 724 19.91 28.48 -64.46
N VAL A 725 20.11 29.77 -64.70
CA VAL A 725 19.98 30.83 -63.69
C VAL A 725 18.66 31.57 -63.89
N PRO A 726 17.79 31.70 -62.88
CA PRO A 726 16.50 32.36 -63.00
C PRO A 726 16.58 33.89 -62.99
N PHE A 727 15.71 34.50 -63.78
CA PHE A 727 15.53 35.94 -63.96
C PHE A 727 14.04 36.27 -63.96
N SER A 728 13.71 37.49 -63.50
CA SER A 728 12.33 38.00 -63.53
C SER A 728 11.80 38.07 -64.97
N ASN A 729 10.50 37.89 -65.14
CA ASN A 729 9.77 38.09 -66.40
C ASN A 729 9.91 39.48 -67.04
N THR A 730 10.49 40.46 -66.34
CA THR A 730 10.81 41.81 -66.87
C THR A 730 12.22 41.92 -67.46
N THR A 731 13.04 40.88 -67.33
CA THR A 731 14.42 40.85 -67.83
C THR A 731 14.41 40.48 -69.31
N ASP A 732 15.14 41.23 -70.13
CA ASP A 732 15.28 41.04 -71.59
C ASP A 732 16.72 40.77 -72.03
N SER A 733 17.70 40.93 -71.14
CA SER A 733 19.12 40.76 -71.42
C SER A 733 19.91 40.38 -70.17
N VAL A 734 20.99 39.63 -70.37
CA VAL A 734 21.91 39.24 -69.30
C VAL A 734 23.35 39.43 -69.75
N LYS A 735 24.18 39.97 -68.86
CA LYS A 735 25.62 40.14 -69.05
C LYS A 735 26.39 39.53 -67.88
N TRP A 736 27.38 38.72 -68.22
CA TRP A 736 28.30 38.09 -67.28
C TRP A 736 29.74 38.28 -67.72
N LEU A 737 30.65 38.49 -66.76
CA LEU A 737 32.07 38.81 -66.98
C LEU A 737 33.02 37.81 -66.30
N ASN A 738 32.54 36.63 -65.93
CA ASN A 738 33.24 35.67 -65.08
C ASN A 738 33.49 34.32 -65.77
N PHE A 739 33.80 34.35 -67.07
CA PHE A 739 34.17 33.17 -67.84
C PHE A 739 35.67 33.14 -68.18
N GLN A 740 36.15 31.98 -68.63
CA GLN A 740 37.55 31.77 -69.03
C GLN A 740 37.59 30.97 -70.33
N PHE A 741 37.27 31.65 -71.43
CA PHE A 741 37.29 31.10 -72.78
C PHE A 741 38.68 31.16 -73.41
N GLN A 742 38.99 30.15 -74.23
CA GLN A 742 40.20 30.08 -75.04
C GLN A 742 39.88 30.46 -76.50
N HIS A 743 40.90 30.88 -77.24
CA HIS A 743 40.77 31.07 -78.69
C HIS A 743 40.28 29.75 -79.32
N LYS A 744 39.28 29.84 -80.21
CA LYS A 744 38.53 28.74 -80.85
C LYS A 744 37.43 28.08 -80.01
N ASP A 745 37.11 28.58 -78.82
CA ASP A 745 35.93 28.09 -78.10
C ASP A 745 34.63 28.55 -78.78
N ARG A 746 33.64 27.67 -78.89
CA ARG A 746 32.27 27.96 -79.32
C ARG A 746 31.38 28.12 -78.11
N VAL A 747 30.73 29.25 -77.95
CA VAL A 747 29.83 29.52 -76.83
C VAL A 747 28.40 29.53 -77.35
N LYS A 748 27.53 28.79 -76.68
CA LYS A 748 26.11 28.66 -77.01
C LYS A 748 25.27 28.92 -75.77
N ILE A 749 24.12 29.56 -75.93
CA ILE A 749 23.28 29.98 -74.81
C ILE A 749 21.88 29.40 -74.98
N ASP A 750 21.36 28.78 -73.92
CA ASP A 750 20.01 28.22 -73.88
C ASP A 750 19.15 29.07 -72.94
N LEU A 751 18.03 29.58 -73.46
CA LEU A 751 17.02 30.33 -72.71
C LEU A 751 15.80 29.44 -72.48
N ARG A 752 15.53 29.12 -71.21
CA ARG A 752 14.31 28.44 -70.77
C ARG A 752 13.29 29.48 -70.33
N THR A 753 12.15 29.52 -71.00
CA THR A 753 11.03 30.41 -70.66
C THR A 753 9.93 29.60 -70.01
N THR A 754 9.45 30.02 -68.83
CA THR A 754 8.40 29.32 -68.08
C THR A 754 7.19 30.22 -67.89
N ASN A 755 6.00 29.73 -68.26
CA ASN A 755 4.72 30.46 -68.09
C ASN A 755 4.15 30.33 -66.66
N GLY A 756 3.02 30.99 -66.38
CA GLY A 756 2.34 30.96 -65.09
C GLY A 756 1.85 29.57 -64.67
N ALA A 757 1.55 28.69 -65.64
CA ALA A 757 1.16 27.29 -65.43
C ALA A 757 2.34 26.32 -65.23
N HIS A 758 3.58 26.82 -65.28
CA HIS A 758 4.82 26.03 -65.23
C HIS A 758 5.05 25.10 -66.44
N ASN A 759 4.51 25.47 -67.61
CA ASN A 759 4.96 24.93 -68.89
C ASN A 759 6.21 25.72 -69.33
N SER A 760 7.17 25.03 -69.92
CA SER A 760 8.46 25.63 -70.28
C SER A 760 8.93 25.23 -71.66
N ILE A 761 9.44 26.21 -72.41
CA ILE A 761 10.15 26.02 -73.67
C ILE A 761 11.63 26.33 -73.48
N VAL A 762 12.49 25.75 -74.32
CA VAL A 762 13.92 26.07 -74.36
C VAL A 762 14.28 26.48 -75.78
N ASN A 763 14.81 27.70 -75.95
CA ASN A 763 15.37 28.17 -77.22
C ASN A 763 16.88 28.37 -77.08
N SER A 764 17.63 27.91 -78.06
CA SER A 764 19.08 28.05 -78.13
C SER A 764 19.49 29.15 -79.11
N THR A 765 20.56 29.88 -78.81
CA THR A 765 21.27 30.69 -79.81
C THR A 765 22.05 29.79 -80.81
N ASP A 766 22.43 30.34 -81.96
CA ASP A 766 23.29 29.64 -82.92
C ASP A 766 24.76 29.60 -82.48
N GLY A 767 25.15 30.51 -81.59
CA GLY A 767 26.41 30.50 -80.85
C GLY A 767 27.53 31.22 -81.60
N TYR A 768 28.50 31.74 -80.83
CA TYR A 768 29.62 32.51 -81.36
C TYR A 768 30.97 31.84 -81.10
N VAL A 769 31.98 32.21 -81.89
CA VAL A 769 33.35 31.73 -81.72
C VAL A 769 34.21 32.78 -81.02
N VAL A 770 34.96 32.38 -80.00
CA VAL A 770 35.92 33.24 -79.31
C VAL A 770 37.21 33.33 -80.13
N ASP A 771 37.51 34.52 -80.65
CA ASP A 771 38.74 34.81 -81.41
C ASP A 771 39.60 35.84 -80.66
N LEU A 772 40.68 35.35 -80.03
CA LEU A 772 41.64 36.19 -79.31
C LEU A 772 42.90 36.51 -80.14
N THR A 773 42.93 36.16 -81.43
CA THR A 773 44.10 36.42 -82.28
C THR A 773 44.01 37.78 -82.96
N PRO A 774 45.09 38.58 -82.97
CA PRO A 774 45.12 39.77 -83.81
C PRO A 774 45.17 39.36 -85.29
N PRO A 775 44.61 40.15 -86.21
CA PRO A 775 44.72 39.88 -87.64
C PRO A 775 46.20 39.93 -88.08
N GLU A 776 46.61 38.99 -88.93
CA GLU A 776 47.97 38.97 -89.49
C GLU A 776 48.08 39.87 -90.73
N LEU A 777 48.99 40.85 -90.68
CA LEU A 777 49.34 41.67 -91.84
C LEU A 777 50.40 40.94 -92.66
N LEU A 778 49.99 40.31 -93.77
CA LEU A 778 50.87 39.47 -94.59
C LEU A 778 51.82 40.28 -95.51
N TYR A 779 51.33 41.31 -96.18
CA TYR A 779 52.18 42.21 -96.96
C TYR A 779 51.59 43.63 -97.01
N LEU A 780 52.47 44.62 -97.06
CA LEU A 780 52.16 46.01 -97.38
C LEU A 780 53.02 46.33 -98.61
N GLY A 781 52.41 46.58 -99.77
CA GLY A 781 53.14 46.83 -101.02
C GLY A 781 52.68 48.12 -101.68
N ASP A 782 53.60 48.84 -102.31
CA ASP A 782 53.34 50.06 -103.08
C ASP A 782 53.22 49.78 -104.60
N GLY A 783 52.42 48.77 -104.97
CA GLY A 783 52.24 48.41 -106.38
C GLY A 783 51.04 47.49 -106.60
N MET A 784 50.50 47.50 -107.82
CA MET A 784 49.36 46.64 -108.19
C MET A 784 49.74 45.16 -108.42
N VAL A 785 51.02 44.80 -108.28
CA VAL A 785 51.52 43.43 -108.51
C VAL A 785 51.81 42.79 -107.16
N GLN A 786 51.13 41.68 -106.89
CA GLN A 786 51.27 40.92 -105.66
C GLN A 786 52.71 40.41 -105.48
N ASP A 787 53.27 40.56 -104.27
CA ASP A 787 54.60 40.09 -103.85
C ASP A 787 55.83 40.75 -104.55
N LYS A 788 55.68 41.96 -105.11
CA LYS A 788 56.80 42.73 -105.67
C LYS A 788 56.77 44.20 -105.22
N ASP A 789 57.84 44.61 -104.52
CA ASP A 789 58.06 45.99 -104.08
C ASP A 789 58.69 46.84 -105.20
N LEU A 790 58.23 48.08 -105.40
CA LEU A 790 58.73 48.97 -106.46
C LEU A 790 59.92 49.78 -105.94
N GLU A 791 61.16 49.36 -106.27
CA GLU A 791 62.36 49.99 -105.70
C GLU A 791 62.56 51.49 -106.04
N PHE A 792 61.98 52.04 -107.14
CA PHE A 792 62.05 53.48 -107.48
C PHE A 792 60.86 53.97 -108.33
N GLN A 793 60.25 55.11 -107.96
CA GLN A 793 59.20 55.81 -108.74
C GLN A 793 59.71 57.14 -109.32
N VAL A 794 59.59 57.34 -110.64
CA VAL A 794 60.18 58.49 -111.38
C VAL A 794 59.15 59.56 -111.82
N SER A 795 57.94 59.62 -111.27
CA SER A 795 57.06 60.77 -111.56
C SER A 795 56.02 61.08 -110.47
N ALA A 796 55.86 62.36 -110.15
CA ALA A 796 55.06 62.90 -109.05
C ALA A 796 53.57 63.10 -109.39
N LEU A 797 52.97 62.27 -110.26
CA LEU A 797 51.58 62.48 -110.73
C LEU A 797 50.63 61.30 -110.56
N TYR A 798 51.02 60.23 -109.86
CA TYR A 798 50.09 59.17 -109.44
C TYR A 798 50.40 58.71 -108.01
N HIS A 799 49.53 59.03 -107.06
CA HIS A 799 49.46 58.33 -105.78
C HIS A 799 48.59 57.09 -105.99
N TYR A 800 49.21 55.91 -105.95
CA TYR A 800 48.47 54.65 -105.85
C TYR A 800 48.13 54.45 -104.37
N GLU A 801 46.84 54.33 -104.05
CA GLU A 801 46.38 53.98 -102.69
C GLU A 801 46.90 52.58 -102.31
N LEU A 802 47.34 52.46 -101.06
CA LEU A 802 47.77 51.20 -100.45
C LEU A 802 46.56 50.26 -100.33
N TRP A 803 46.61 49.12 -101.00
CA TRP A 803 45.62 48.04 -100.81
C TRP A 803 46.32 46.83 -100.19
N GLY A 804 46.09 46.61 -98.90
CA GLY A 804 46.45 45.37 -98.21
C GLY A 804 45.26 44.41 -98.18
N LYS A 805 45.50 43.11 -98.34
CA LYS A 805 44.50 42.07 -98.14
C LYS A 805 44.57 41.61 -96.68
N ILE A 806 43.56 41.95 -95.89
CA ILE A 806 43.38 41.47 -94.51
C ILE A 806 42.77 40.07 -94.60
N LYS A 807 43.29 39.10 -93.84
CA LYS A 807 42.76 37.74 -93.80
C LYS A 807 42.37 37.35 -92.38
#